data_AF-A0AAV2L4E6-F1
#
_entry.id   AF-A0AAV2L4E6-F1
#
_cell.length_a   1.000
_cell.length_b   1.000
_cell.length_c   1.000
_cell.angle_alpha   90.00
_cell.angle_beta   90.00
_cell.angle_gamma   90.00
#
_symmetry.space_group_name_H-M   'P 1'
#
loop_
_entity.id
_entity.type
_entity.pdbx_description
1 polymer ?
#
loop_
_entity_poly.entity_id
_entity_poly.type
_entity_poly.pdbx_seq_one_letter_code
_entity_poly.pdbx_strand_id
1 'polypeptide(L)'
;MWLCLGTSNQFVCVVFYVTLLIVGNFLILTLFVTLLMKWINNKLAPNDEETMQTLKKRVMEVLKVCGIETGAEEKADNAETVEGKDNVDMTSVTPDQSEGNGTHSSTLPIGEAQKFHEIKNAEDSQEVLEDCFCPKCYSMCRVLDLDTSQGCGRVWSNLRQSSFNIVQHPYFNNFIFFIVLVSSTALVCEDTNLPALPKLKKFLGHLDQVITYLFVLEVLFKWIGLGFKKYFSNGFCWLDFIVTLACVLSVAAQTSELGPALISLKALRPLRILAHIKGTRLCVSVLLRMLPSLLDVLLVTSTVWLFFAIICVQLFAGTFEHCFNKTSNERFFAGDVANRSECYVIMEANQTEVEWRSVPVNFDNIWSAQLALFSMGTLKGWLEIIYLVSDSKRIEDQPEFESNVYMYNFFVYFLLFGGFFCCVHILKVLLEAYSSQTQKIRGSHLFLTKEQQKKFNNITFCPKRSLAPCPRPQGRVRGRLYDLLSCERFEWVMQVFIFAGTVLLMVDSLEKTWQEERVWSYFVLTLMLIFFLESFLKICAFSRSYFKDNLNTIDFVLVVFSLFGIFIAELLSFYFFSVNSLHLLRLARVSRIIHRIPGTMRLRHLIAAWKKSLPALFNLSLVLFVLIFTYASFGTFFFSHIKYNTSRNFETFGNSLIFMLTTVTWAGWDMMLYPKENPGAEFQPQNGNAVAFCVSFLCLTSYVVLLMLLVLLVDMLNIFGEMTYDPLSAPSLTHFFKNWKKFDPESTHLIQRSQLPDLCDKLRKPLKISKPSDLDLSPEDPVHCRDVLLALSVQALEDSGDREALRARIDEKYLEFMPNGPSQENSCTLQMNQEEAAHTI
;
A
#
# COMPACT_ATOMS: atom_id res chain seq x y z
N MET A 1 20.76 19.34 15.50
CA MET A 1 20.31 18.95 16.86
C MET A 1 21.46 18.54 17.78
N TRP A 2 22.07 17.36 17.65
CA TRP A 2 23.09 16.87 18.61
C TRP A 2 24.21 17.86 18.98
N LEU A 3 24.80 18.55 18.00
CA LEU A 3 25.81 19.59 18.25
C LEU A 3 25.31 20.77 19.12
N CYS A 4 24.02 21.12 19.00
CA CYS A 4 23.36 22.11 19.88
C CYS A 4 23.22 21.57 21.32
N LEU A 5 22.85 20.29 21.48
CA LEU A 5 22.70 19.64 22.79
C LEU A 5 24.02 19.54 23.57
N GLY A 6 25.16 19.52 22.87
CA GLY A 6 26.51 19.51 23.47
C GLY A 6 27.10 20.90 23.74
N THR A 7 26.48 21.98 23.24
CA THR A 7 27.03 23.36 23.32
C THR A 7 26.09 24.37 23.97
N SER A 8 24.80 24.05 24.13
CA SER A 8 23.76 24.95 24.60
C SER A 8 22.70 24.21 25.43
N ASN A 9 21.69 24.94 25.93
CA ASN A 9 20.64 24.38 26.76
C ASN A 9 19.83 23.32 25.99
N GLN A 10 19.94 22.06 26.45
CA GLN A 10 19.34 20.90 25.81
C GLN A 10 17.83 21.05 25.55
N PHE A 11 17.08 21.61 26.50
CA PHE A 11 15.63 21.78 26.35
C PHE A 11 15.29 22.75 25.21
N VAL A 12 16.01 23.88 25.12
CA VAL A 12 15.81 24.89 24.08
C VAL A 12 16.13 24.32 22.70
N CYS A 13 17.24 23.59 22.57
CA CYS A 13 17.59 22.89 21.33
C CYS A 13 16.52 21.87 20.90
N VAL A 14 15.99 21.04 21.82
CA VAL A 14 14.93 20.07 21.49
C VAL A 14 13.66 20.78 21.03
N VAL A 15 13.17 21.76 21.80
CA VAL A 15 11.95 22.51 21.47
C VAL A 15 12.08 23.21 20.11
N PHE A 16 13.23 23.84 19.84
CA PHE A 16 13.49 24.50 18.55
C PHE A 16 13.44 23.52 17.38
N TYR A 17 14.21 22.42 17.41
CA TYR A 17 14.24 21.48 16.29
C TYR A 17 12.93 20.71 16.10
N VAL A 18 12.19 20.41 17.18
CA VAL A 18 10.84 19.80 17.09
C VAL A 18 9.83 20.77 16.50
N THR A 19 9.84 22.04 16.92
CA THR A 19 8.95 23.07 16.35
C THR A 19 9.27 23.32 14.87
N LEU A 20 10.55 23.41 14.50
CA LEU A 20 10.99 23.55 13.12
C LEU A 20 10.53 22.37 12.24
N LEU A 21 10.60 21.14 12.75
CA LEU A 21 10.14 19.94 12.04
C LEU A 21 8.61 19.93 11.87
N ILE A 22 7.84 20.34 12.89
CA ILE A 22 6.38 20.42 12.80
C ILE A 22 5.95 21.53 11.83
N VAL A 23 6.46 22.75 12.00
CA VAL A 23 6.04 23.90 11.18
C VAL A 23 6.56 23.80 9.76
N GLY A 24 7.84 23.49 9.56
CA GLY A 24 8.44 23.35 8.23
C GLY A 24 7.95 22.12 7.47
N ASN A 25 8.17 20.93 8.03
CA ASN A 25 8.02 19.68 7.29
C ASN A 25 6.60 19.09 7.32
N PHE A 26 5.79 19.36 8.36
CA PHE A 26 4.40 18.87 8.43
C PHE A 26 3.33 19.91 8.09
N LEU A 27 3.57 21.21 8.29
CA LEU A 27 2.59 22.25 7.94
C LEU A 27 2.93 22.93 6.60
N ILE A 28 4.08 23.59 6.49
CA ILE A 28 4.44 24.37 5.29
C ILE A 28 4.58 23.47 4.06
N LEU A 29 5.30 22.34 4.15
CA LEU A 29 5.44 21.43 3.02
C LEU A 29 4.11 20.84 2.56
N THR A 30 3.24 20.39 3.47
CA THR A 30 1.92 19.86 3.12
C THR A 30 1.00 20.91 2.52
N LEU A 31 1.04 22.15 3.02
CA LEU A 31 0.30 23.28 2.45
C LEU A 31 0.82 23.62 1.04
N PHE A 32 2.14 23.67 0.84
CA PHE A 32 2.77 23.92 -0.46
C PHE A 32 2.40 22.82 -1.48
N VAL A 33 2.51 21.55 -1.12
CA VAL A 33 2.10 20.42 -1.96
C VAL A 33 0.62 20.49 -2.31
N THR A 34 -0.25 20.87 -1.36
CA THR A 34 -1.70 21.00 -1.59
C THR A 34 -2.02 22.15 -2.56
N LEU A 35 -1.38 23.31 -2.41
CA LEU A 35 -1.52 24.43 -3.34
C LEU A 35 -1.01 24.09 -4.73
N LEU A 36 0.15 23.43 -4.84
CA LEU A 36 0.74 23.03 -6.11
C LEU A 36 -0.12 21.96 -6.82
N MET A 37 -0.61 20.95 -6.10
CA MET A 37 -1.55 19.96 -6.65
C MET A 37 -2.84 20.61 -7.16
N LYS A 38 -3.41 21.58 -6.43
CA LYS A 38 -4.58 22.35 -6.89
C LYS A 38 -4.26 23.16 -8.15
N TRP A 39 -3.11 23.83 -8.21
CA TRP A 39 -2.70 24.62 -9.37
C TRP A 39 -2.49 23.76 -10.62
N ILE A 40 -1.85 22.59 -10.52
CA ILE A 40 -1.66 21.69 -11.67
C ILE A 40 -3.00 21.09 -12.11
N ASN A 41 -3.89 20.71 -11.18
CA ASN A 41 -5.23 20.21 -11.52
C ASN A 41 -6.06 21.26 -12.27
N ASN A 42 -6.14 22.49 -11.74
CA ASN A 42 -6.85 23.61 -12.38
C ASN A 42 -6.29 24.00 -13.77
N LYS A 43 -5.06 23.57 -14.11
CA LYS A 43 -4.45 23.78 -15.44
C LYS A 43 -4.61 22.60 -16.41
N LEU A 44 -5.02 21.42 -15.94
CA LEU A 44 -5.15 20.20 -16.75
C LEU A 44 -6.60 19.71 -16.93
N ALA A 45 -7.59 20.47 -16.44
CA ALA A 45 -9.01 20.19 -16.62
C ALA A 45 -9.68 21.20 -17.58
N PRO A 46 -9.47 21.09 -18.91
CA PRO A 46 -10.31 21.80 -19.87
C PRO A 46 -11.72 21.17 -19.94
N ASN A 47 -12.73 22.03 -20.08
CA ASN A 47 -14.08 21.73 -20.60
C ASN A 47 -15.09 20.93 -19.73
N ASP A 48 -14.71 20.42 -18.55
CA ASP A 48 -15.71 19.89 -17.58
C ASP A 48 -16.70 20.98 -17.12
N GLU A 49 -16.25 22.24 -17.03
CA GLU A 49 -17.11 23.35 -16.61
C GLU A 49 -18.06 23.83 -17.73
N GLU A 50 -17.63 23.84 -19.00
CA GLU A 50 -18.51 24.08 -20.15
C GLU A 50 -19.56 22.97 -20.35
N THR A 51 -19.16 21.71 -20.19
CA THR A 51 -20.09 20.57 -20.32
C THR A 51 -21.09 20.54 -19.16
N MET A 52 -20.67 20.86 -17.93
CA MET A 52 -21.58 20.99 -16.79
C MET A 52 -22.50 22.23 -16.91
N GLN A 53 -22.04 23.35 -17.46
CA GLN A 53 -22.89 24.51 -17.75
C GLN A 53 -23.90 24.24 -18.87
N THR A 54 -23.50 23.58 -19.96
CA THR A 54 -24.43 23.19 -21.04
C THR A 54 -25.43 22.10 -20.60
N LEU A 55 -25.03 21.19 -19.70
CA LEU A 55 -25.96 20.30 -19.01
C LEU A 55 -26.97 21.07 -18.14
N LYS A 56 -26.52 21.99 -17.28
CA LYS A 56 -27.42 22.85 -16.49
C LYS A 56 -28.39 23.64 -17.36
N LYS A 57 -27.92 24.19 -18.49
CA LYS A 57 -28.74 24.95 -19.44
C LYS A 57 -29.84 24.09 -20.07
N ARG A 58 -29.50 22.89 -20.56
CA ARG A 58 -30.47 21.91 -21.09
C ARG A 58 -31.44 21.40 -20.03
N VAL A 59 -30.99 21.17 -18.80
CA VAL A 59 -31.86 20.77 -17.68
C VAL A 59 -32.86 21.89 -17.34
N MET A 60 -32.44 23.17 -17.35
CA MET A 60 -33.38 24.29 -17.19
C MET A 60 -34.38 24.37 -18.34
N GLU A 61 -33.97 24.16 -19.59
CA GLU A 61 -34.89 24.14 -20.74
C GLU A 61 -35.93 23.02 -20.61
N VAL A 62 -35.53 21.82 -20.20
CA VAL A 62 -36.45 20.70 -19.94
C VAL A 62 -37.41 20.99 -18.79
N LEU A 63 -36.92 21.54 -17.66
CA LEU A 63 -37.78 21.92 -16.53
C LEU A 63 -38.82 22.98 -16.92
N LYS A 64 -38.45 23.90 -17.82
CA LYS A 64 -39.36 24.93 -18.34
C LYS A 64 -40.45 24.36 -19.25
N VAL A 65 -40.16 23.29 -20.00
CA VAL A 65 -41.15 22.53 -20.78
C VAL A 65 -42.08 21.71 -19.88
N CYS A 66 -41.60 21.26 -18.71
CA CYS A 66 -42.42 20.55 -17.72
C CYS A 66 -43.29 21.44 -16.81
N GLY A 67 -43.30 22.77 -17.01
CA GLY A 67 -44.21 23.69 -16.31
C GLY A 67 -43.93 23.87 -14.80
N ILE A 68 -42.72 23.56 -14.33
CA ILE A 68 -42.34 23.73 -12.92
C ILE A 68 -41.80 25.16 -12.71
N GLU A 69 -42.61 26.02 -12.09
CA GLU A 69 -42.15 27.35 -11.64
C GLU A 69 -41.17 27.21 -10.48
N THR A 70 -39.87 27.38 -10.77
CA THR A 70 -38.81 27.41 -9.76
C THR A 70 -38.71 28.79 -9.13
N GLY A 71 -39.48 29.01 -8.06
CA GLY A 71 -39.48 30.25 -7.29
C GLY A 71 -38.16 30.50 -6.55
N ALA A 72 -37.20 31.14 -7.21
CA ALA A 72 -35.96 31.62 -6.62
C ALA A 72 -35.59 32.99 -7.19
N GLU A 73 -35.89 34.07 -6.45
CA GLU A 73 -35.36 35.40 -6.75
C GLU A 73 -33.89 35.50 -6.31
N GLU A 74 -32.95 35.55 -7.25
CA GLU A 74 -31.64 36.16 -7.00
C GLU A 74 -31.57 37.53 -7.69
N LYS A 75 -31.41 38.58 -6.90
CA LYS A 75 -31.18 39.94 -7.40
C LYS A 75 -29.71 40.08 -7.81
N ALA A 76 -29.46 40.22 -9.10
CA ALA A 76 -28.19 40.72 -9.62
C ALA A 76 -28.31 42.22 -9.90
N ASP A 77 -27.47 43.04 -9.26
CA ASP A 77 -27.38 44.47 -9.54
C ASP A 77 -26.65 44.76 -10.86
N ASN A 78 -26.99 45.88 -11.51
CA ASN A 78 -26.59 46.20 -12.88
C ASN A 78 -25.18 46.80 -13.02
N ALA A 79 -24.52 46.50 -14.14
CA ALA A 79 -23.51 47.35 -14.78
C ALA A 79 -23.51 47.11 -16.31
N GLU A 80 -23.33 48.18 -17.10
CA GLU A 80 -23.35 48.19 -18.58
C GLU A 80 -21.95 47.83 -19.16
N THR A 81 -21.68 47.50 -20.43
CA THR A 81 -22.01 48.09 -21.76
C THR A 81 -21.75 47.06 -22.91
N VAL A 82 -22.51 46.96 -24.02
CA VAL A 82 -22.39 47.65 -25.36
C VAL A 82 -21.00 47.50 -26.04
N GLU A 83 -20.77 47.15 -27.33
CA GLU A 83 -21.49 46.71 -28.58
C GLU A 83 -20.56 45.64 -29.25
N GLY A 84 -20.90 44.69 -30.16
CA GLY A 84 -22.11 44.31 -30.92
C GLY A 84 -21.77 44.03 -32.42
N LYS A 85 -22.77 43.64 -33.25
CA LYS A 85 -22.71 43.38 -34.73
C LYS A 85 -21.86 42.17 -35.21
N ASP A 86 -22.10 41.56 -36.37
CA ASP A 86 -23.09 41.80 -37.44
C ASP A 86 -23.59 40.47 -38.08
N ASN A 87 -24.61 40.54 -38.95
CA ASN A 87 -25.27 39.37 -39.59
C ASN A 87 -24.58 38.85 -40.86
N VAL A 88 -24.94 37.63 -41.31
CA VAL A 88 -25.56 37.34 -42.65
C VAL A 88 -25.98 35.86 -42.75
N ASP A 89 -26.99 35.57 -43.56
CA ASP A 89 -27.75 34.30 -43.66
C ASP A 89 -27.76 33.75 -45.12
N MET A 90 -28.61 32.74 -45.41
CA MET A 90 -29.01 32.18 -46.72
C MET A 90 -28.06 31.11 -47.33
N THR A 91 -28.52 30.06 -48.07
CA THR A 91 -29.86 29.71 -48.61
C THR A 91 -30.01 28.18 -48.84
N SER A 92 -31.23 27.63 -48.69
CA SER A 92 -31.91 26.54 -49.48
C SER A 92 -31.17 25.24 -49.91
N VAL A 93 -31.80 24.07 -50.10
CA VAL A 93 -32.97 23.73 -50.95
C VAL A 93 -33.75 22.50 -50.45
N THR A 94 -35.06 22.49 -50.74
CA THR A 94 -36.07 21.40 -50.60
C THR A 94 -36.93 21.39 -51.88
N PRO A 95 -37.85 20.42 -52.17
CA PRO A 95 -38.48 19.39 -51.33
C PRO A 95 -38.26 17.96 -51.93
N ASP A 96 -39.14 16.94 -52.00
CA ASP A 96 -40.58 16.80 -51.72
C ASP A 96 -41.04 15.33 -51.42
N GLN A 97 -42.36 15.11 -51.42
CA GLN A 97 -43.09 14.00 -50.76
C GLN A 97 -43.42 12.77 -51.63
N SER A 98 -43.55 11.60 -50.99
CA SER A 98 -44.78 10.77 -51.06
C SER A 98 -44.83 9.61 -50.04
N GLU A 99 -45.98 9.50 -49.37
CA GLU A 99 -46.64 8.43 -48.58
C GLU A 99 -45.93 7.10 -48.17
N GLY A 100 -46.22 6.60 -46.94
CA GLY A 100 -46.11 5.16 -46.63
C GLY A 100 -45.87 4.72 -45.16
N ASN A 101 -46.92 4.65 -44.34
CA ASN A 101 -47.07 3.93 -43.04
C ASN A 101 -45.88 3.18 -42.39
N GLY A 102 -45.61 3.43 -41.09
CA GLY A 102 -44.93 2.45 -40.22
C GLY A 102 -44.38 3.00 -38.89
N THR A 103 -44.87 2.50 -37.76
CA THR A 103 -44.34 2.83 -36.41
C THR A 103 -43.06 2.06 -36.09
N HIS A 104 -41.98 2.74 -35.70
CA HIS A 104 -40.93 2.18 -34.84
C HIS A 104 -40.17 3.26 -34.06
N SER A 105 -39.80 2.96 -32.81
CA SER A 105 -38.95 3.81 -31.95
C SER A 105 -37.47 3.64 -32.27
N SER A 106 -36.75 4.74 -32.50
CA SER A 106 -35.31 4.76 -32.76
C SER A 106 -34.48 4.69 -31.46
N THR A 107 -34.25 3.47 -30.98
CA THR A 107 -33.24 3.18 -29.94
C THR A 107 -31.84 3.60 -30.40
N LEU A 108 -31.00 4.09 -29.48
CA LEU A 108 -29.59 4.42 -29.74
C LEU A 108 -28.80 3.19 -30.28
N PRO A 109 -27.76 3.40 -31.10
CA PRO A 109 -27.16 2.33 -31.91
C PRO A 109 -26.43 1.27 -31.08
N ILE A 110 -26.80 0.01 -31.31
CA ILE A 110 -26.37 -1.18 -30.54
C ILE A 110 -24.88 -1.53 -30.71
N GLY A 111 -24.18 -0.93 -31.69
CA GLY A 111 -22.81 -1.28 -32.07
C GLY A 111 -21.73 -1.07 -30.98
N GLU A 112 -21.92 -0.13 -30.05
CA GLU A 112 -20.95 0.10 -28.96
C GLU A 112 -21.24 -0.75 -27.72
N ALA A 113 -22.52 -1.08 -27.47
CA ALA A 113 -22.91 -1.99 -26.39
C ALA A 113 -22.35 -3.41 -26.59
N GLN A 114 -22.24 -3.87 -27.84
CA GLN A 114 -21.65 -5.17 -28.16
C GLN A 114 -20.15 -5.23 -27.82
N LYS A 115 -19.36 -4.20 -28.17
CA LYS A 115 -17.95 -4.11 -27.74
C LYS A 115 -17.79 -4.10 -26.22
N PHE A 116 -18.68 -3.42 -25.50
CA PHE A 116 -18.68 -3.45 -24.03
C PHE A 116 -18.98 -4.84 -23.46
N HIS A 117 -19.81 -5.64 -24.13
CA HIS A 117 -20.13 -6.99 -23.67
C HIS A 117 -19.00 -8.00 -23.95
N GLU A 118 -18.24 -7.83 -25.04
CA GLU A 118 -17.03 -8.62 -25.30
C GLU A 118 -15.93 -8.36 -24.26
N ILE A 119 -15.68 -7.09 -23.91
CA ILE A 119 -14.72 -6.73 -22.86
C ILE A 119 -15.13 -7.31 -21.50
N LYS A 120 -16.42 -7.29 -21.17
CA LYS A 120 -16.94 -7.87 -19.92
C LYS A 120 -16.75 -9.40 -19.87
N ASN A 121 -16.89 -10.08 -21.00
CA ASN A 121 -16.62 -11.52 -21.10
C ASN A 121 -15.12 -11.82 -20.97
N ALA A 122 -14.24 -10.93 -21.44
CA ALA A 122 -12.78 -11.10 -21.33
C ALA A 122 -12.26 -11.03 -19.88
N GLU A 123 -12.94 -10.33 -18.95
CA GLU A 123 -12.54 -10.26 -17.53
C GLU A 123 -13.25 -11.27 -16.60
N ASP A 124 -14.39 -11.87 -17.01
CA ASP A 124 -15.05 -12.93 -16.20
C ASP A 124 -14.55 -14.35 -16.49
N SER A 125 -13.75 -14.53 -17.54
CA SER A 125 -12.82 -15.66 -17.63
C SER A 125 -11.89 -15.68 -16.41
N GLN A 126 -12.07 -16.68 -15.54
CA GLN A 126 -10.91 -17.31 -14.93
C GLN A 126 -9.98 -17.73 -16.07
N GLU A 127 -8.66 -17.63 -15.89
CA GLU A 127 -7.71 -18.30 -16.80
C GLU A 127 -7.74 -19.82 -16.60
N VAL A 128 -8.89 -20.42 -16.88
CA VAL A 128 -8.90 -21.73 -17.52
C VAL A 128 -8.10 -21.56 -18.80
N LEU A 129 -7.06 -22.36 -18.95
CA LEU A 129 -6.15 -22.31 -20.08
C LEU A 129 -6.95 -22.73 -21.32
N GLU A 130 -7.59 -21.81 -22.04
CA GLU A 130 -8.44 -22.22 -23.19
C GLU A 130 -7.59 -22.92 -24.25
N ASP A 131 -8.03 -24.10 -24.67
CA ASP A 131 -7.26 -24.92 -25.60
C ASP A 131 -7.20 -24.26 -26.98
N CYS A 132 -6.01 -24.20 -27.57
CA CYS A 132 -5.72 -23.30 -28.68
C CYS A 132 -6.40 -23.69 -30.02
N PHE A 133 -6.99 -24.89 -30.10
CA PHE A 133 -7.62 -25.40 -31.33
C PHE A 133 -8.88 -26.23 -31.03
N CYS A 134 -10.03 -25.56 -31.00
CA CYS A 134 -11.34 -26.20 -31.22
C CYS A 134 -11.36 -26.84 -32.63
N PRO A 135 -12.07 -27.97 -32.89
CA PRO A 135 -11.94 -28.71 -34.16
C PRO A 135 -12.14 -27.89 -35.45
N LYS A 136 -12.93 -26.81 -35.38
CA LYS A 136 -13.15 -25.86 -36.50
C LYS A 136 -11.90 -25.09 -36.95
N CYS A 137 -10.84 -25.03 -36.14
CA CYS A 137 -9.61 -24.31 -36.47
C CYS A 137 -8.57 -25.17 -37.20
N TYR A 138 -8.68 -26.50 -37.16
CA TYR A 138 -7.76 -27.40 -37.89
C TYR A 138 -7.93 -27.22 -39.41
N SER A 139 -9.18 -27.27 -39.88
CA SER A 139 -9.59 -27.15 -41.30
C SER A 139 -9.29 -25.80 -41.97
N MET A 140 -8.57 -24.90 -41.31
CA MET A 140 -8.22 -23.56 -41.80
C MET A 140 -6.71 -23.40 -42.12
N CYS A 141 -5.89 -24.43 -41.88
CA CYS A 141 -4.45 -24.41 -42.19
C CYS A 141 -3.99 -25.69 -42.91
N ARG A 142 -4.08 -25.69 -44.26
CA ARG A 142 -3.64 -26.80 -45.15
C ARG A 142 -2.20 -27.31 -44.96
N VAL A 143 -1.34 -26.58 -44.25
CA VAL A 143 0.06 -26.96 -43.96
C VAL A 143 0.18 -27.66 -42.59
N LEU A 144 -0.90 -27.71 -41.80
CA LEU A 144 -1.00 -28.30 -40.47
C LEU A 144 -2.13 -29.34 -40.35
N ASP A 145 -2.71 -29.78 -41.46
CA ASP A 145 -3.64 -30.93 -41.56
C ASP A 145 -2.89 -32.27 -41.34
N LEU A 146 -2.24 -32.40 -40.18
CA LEU A 146 -1.83 -33.68 -39.60
C LEU A 146 -3.10 -34.43 -39.17
N ASP A 147 -3.52 -35.39 -39.99
CA ASP A 147 -4.74 -36.16 -39.79
C ASP A 147 -4.77 -36.84 -38.41
N THR A 148 -5.55 -36.26 -37.50
CA THR A 148 -5.68 -36.71 -36.11
C THR A 148 -6.35 -38.08 -35.96
N SER A 149 -6.87 -38.67 -37.04
CA SER A 149 -7.42 -40.03 -37.04
C SER A 149 -6.34 -41.11 -37.04
N GLN A 150 -5.15 -40.84 -37.60
CA GLN A 150 -4.10 -41.85 -37.81
C GLN A 150 -2.86 -41.69 -36.92
N GLY A 151 -2.31 -42.85 -36.52
CA GLY A 151 -0.97 -43.05 -35.97
C GLY A 151 -0.36 -41.87 -35.20
N CYS A 152 0.68 -41.26 -35.78
CA CYS A 152 1.48 -40.21 -35.16
C CYS A 152 0.65 -38.95 -34.81
N GLY A 153 -0.35 -38.58 -35.62
CA GLY A 153 -1.24 -37.45 -35.33
C GLY A 153 -2.07 -37.69 -34.07
N ARG A 154 -2.60 -38.91 -33.90
CA ARG A 154 -3.34 -39.33 -32.70
C ARG A 154 -2.44 -39.40 -31.46
N VAL A 155 -1.21 -39.91 -31.60
CA VAL A 155 -0.22 -39.94 -30.49
C VAL A 155 0.16 -38.52 -30.04
N TRP A 156 0.43 -37.62 -30.99
CA TRP A 156 0.74 -36.21 -30.70
C TRP A 156 -0.44 -35.48 -30.03
N SER A 157 -1.66 -35.69 -30.52
CA SER A 157 -2.88 -35.11 -29.93
C SER A 157 -3.10 -35.61 -28.49
N ASN A 158 -2.98 -36.91 -28.25
CA ASN A 158 -3.06 -37.50 -26.91
C ASN A 158 -1.98 -36.94 -25.96
N LEU A 159 -0.74 -36.77 -26.44
CA LEU A 159 0.37 -36.20 -25.67
C LEU A 159 0.13 -34.72 -25.32
N ARG A 160 -0.39 -33.92 -26.26
CA ARG A 160 -0.80 -32.53 -26.03
C ARG A 160 -1.92 -32.44 -24.99
N GLN A 161 -3.00 -33.19 -25.15
CA GLN A 161 -4.11 -33.19 -24.20
C GLN A 161 -3.65 -33.60 -22.79
N SER A 162 -2.80 -34.61 -22.70
CA SER A 162 -2.23 -35.07 -21.42
C SER A 162 -1.34 -33.98 -20.78
N SER A 163 -0.47 -33.34 -21.56
CA SER A 163 0.41 -32.27 -21.07
C SER A 163 -0.37 -31.04 -20.61
N PHE A 164 -1.41 -30.66 -21.37
CA PHE A 164 -2.33 -29.58 -21.03
C PHE A 164 -3.11 -29.86 -19.73
N ASN A 165 -3.66 -31.08 -19.59
CA ASN A 165 -4.34 -31.51 -18.37
C ASN A 165 -3.40 -31.52 -17.15
N ILE A 166 -2.13 -31.91 -17.32
CA ILE A 166 -1.10 -31.84 -16.27
C ILE A 166 -0.83 -30.38 -15.87
N VAL A 167 -0.61 -29.49 -16.84
CA VAL A 167 -0.30 -28.07 -16.60
C VAL A 167 -1.44 -27.33 -15.89
N GLN A 168 -2.70 -27.66 -16.19
CA GLN A 168 -3.86 -27.12 -15.48
C GLN A 168 -4.04 -27.67 -14.05
N HIS A 169 -3.43 -28.81 -13.70
CA HIS A 169 -3.77 -29.51 -12.46
C HIS A 169 -3.27 -28.75 -11.21
N PRO A 170 -4.13 -28.50 -10.20
CA PRO A 170 -3.74 -27.69 -9.03
C PRO A 170 -2.57 -28.29 -8.24
N TYR A 171 -2.46 -29.62 -8.15
CA TYR A 171 -1.28 -30.27 -7.54
C TYR A 171 0.01 -30.04 -8.33
N PHE A 172 -0.04 -29.94 -9.67
CA PHE A 172 1.16 -29.65 -10.48
C PHE A 172 1.62 -28.21 -10.24
N ASN A 173 0.72 -27.22 -10.29
CA ASN A 173 1.04 -25.83 -9.98
C ASN A 173 1.60 -25.67 -8.55
N ASN A 174 0.98 -26.33 -7.56
CA ASN A 174 1.47 -26.31 -6.17
C ASN A 174 2.84 -27.00 -6.00
N PHE A 175 3.10 -28.07 -6.75
CA PHE A 175 4.39 -28.77 -6.76
C PHE A 175 5.51 -27.92 -7.37
N ILE A 176 5.27 -27.28 -8.52
CA ILE A 176 6.23 -26.33 -9.11
C ILE A 176 6.46 -25.14 -8.17
N PHE A 177 5.40 -24.58 -7.56
CA PHE A 177 5.55 -23.50 -6.57
C PHE A 177 6.40 -23.92 -5.36
N PHE A 178 6.24 -25.15 -4.85
CA PHE A 178 7.11 -25.70 -3.81
C PHE A 178 8.57 -25.81 -4.28
N ILE A 179 8.82 -26.27 -5.51
CA ILE A 179 10.17 -26.31 -6.09
C ILE A 179 10.78 -24.90 -6.20
N VAL A 180 10.00 -23.87 -6.59
CA VAL A 180 10.44 -22.48 -6.63
C VAL A 180 10.83 -21.96 -5.24
N LEU A 181 10.07 -22.31 -4.20
CA LEU A 181 10.43 -21.95 -2.81
C LEU A 181 11.71 -22.67 -2.34
N VAL A 182 11.86 -23.97 -2.63
CA VAL A 182 13.09 -24.73 -2.30
C VAL A 182 14.29 -24.18 -3.07
N SER A 183 14.14 -23.85 -4.35
CA SER A 183 15.19 -23.24 -5.19
C SER A 183 15.62 -21.87 -4.66
N SER A 184 14.67 -21.03 -4.25
CA SER A 184 14.94 -19.72 -3.67
C SER A 184 15.60 -19.85 -2.28
N THR A 185 15.21 -20.86 -1.49
CA THR A 185 15.83 -21.15 -0.18
C THR A 185 17.25 -21.69 -0.33
N ALA A 186 17.53 -22.52 -1.33
CA ALA A 186 18.88 -23.02 -1.61
C ALA A 186 19.85 -21.87 -1.98
N LEU A 187 19.35 -20.84 -2.67
CA LEU A 187 20.11 -19.63 -3.01
C LEU A 187 20.58 -18.83 -1.78
N VAL A 188 19.80 -18.84 -0.68
CA VAL A 188 20.20 -18.21 0.60
C VAL A 188 21.43 -18.90 1.21
N CYS A 189 21.64 -20.18 0.90
CA CYS A 189 22.77 -20.98 1.36
C CYS A 189 23.99 -20.91 0.41
N GLU A 190 23.93 -20.16 -0.70
CA GLU A 190 25.08 -19.87 -1.58
C GLU A 190 25.84 -18.60 -1.10
N ASP A 191 26.35 -18.62 0.14
CA ASP A 191 27.08 -17.49 0.75
C ASP A 191 28.62 -17.62 0.67
N THR A 192 29.34 -16.61 1.16
CA THR A 192 30.82 -16.61 1.20
C THR A 192 31.42 -17.69 2.12
N ASN A 193 30.64 -18.26 3.03
CA ASN A 193 31.07 -19.31 3.95
C ASN A 193 30.91 -20.73 3.34
N LEU A 194 30.12 -20.88 2.28
CA LEU A 194 29.91 -22.15 1.56
C LEU A 194 31.21 -22.91 1.19
N PRO A 195 32.35 -22.28 0.83
CA PRO A 195 33.63 -22.99 0.62
C PRO A 195 34.13 -23.78 1.83
N ALA A 196 33.83 -23.32 3.06
CA ALA A 196 34.18 -24.02 4.30
C ALA A 196 33.28 -25.25 4.58
N LEU A 197 32.17 -25.40 3.86
CA LEU A 197 31.21 -26.49 4.02
C LEU A 197 31.14 -27.37 2.75
N PRO A 198 32.20 -28.14 2.41
CA PRO A 198 32.29 -28.88 1.15
C PRO A 198 31.20 -29.95 0.98
N LYS A 199 30.63 -30.47 2.07
CA LYS A 199 29.45 -31.36 2.03
C LYS A 199 28.20 -30.61 1.55
N LEU A 200 27.96 -29.42 2.08
CA LEU A 200 26.83 -28.56 1.71
C LEU A 200 26.97 -28.09 0.25
N LYS A 201 28.17 -27.62 -0.15
CA LYS A 201 28.46 -27.21 -1.53
C LYS A 201 28.16 -28.32 -2.55
N LYS A 202 28.58 -29.56 -2.27
CA LYS A 202 28.28 -30.72 -3.14
C LYS A 202 26.79 -31.04 -3.21
N PHE A 203 26.07 -30.97 -2.08
CA PHE A 203 24.62 -31.22 -2.04
C PHE A 203 23.83 -30.14 -2.80
N LEU A 204 24.15 -28.86 -2.59
CA LEU A 204 23.55 -27.73 -3.31
C LEU A 204 23.73 -27.87 -4.82
N GLY A 205 24.93 -28.22 -5.32
CA GLY A 205 25.16 -28.40 -6.76
C GLY A 205 24.28 -29.50 -7.39
N HIS A 206 24.07 -30.63 -6.71
CA HIS A 206 23.18 -31.69 -7.21
C HIS A 206 21.71 -31.25 -7.18
N LEU A 207 21.30 -30.56 -6.11
CA LEU A 207 19.94 -30.01 -5.97
C LEU A 207 19.66 -28.94 -7.04
N ASP A 208 20.65 -28.09 -7.36
CA ASP A 208 20.61 -27.06 -8.40
C ASP A 208 20.40 -27.66 -9.80
N GLN A 209 21.13 -28.74 -10.11
CA GLN A 209 21.00 -29.50 -11.36
C GLN A 209 19.61 -30.15 -11.48
N VAL A 210 19.14 -30.83 -10.42
CA VAL A 210 17.80 -31.47 -10.39
C VAL A 210 16.68 -30.45 -10.57
N ILE A 211 16.75 -29.32 -9.87
CA ILE A 211 15.77 -28.23 -10.00
C ILE A 211 15.77 -27.64 -11.42
N THR A 212 16.95 -27.47 -12.02
CA THR A 212 17.06 -26.98 -13.41
C THR A 212 16.39 -27.94 -14.40
N TYR A 213 16.55 -29.26 -14.24
CA TYR A 213 15.81 -30.22 -15.07
C TYR A 213 14.29 -30.16 -14.87
N LEU A 214 13.82 -29.98 -13.63
CA LEU A 214 12.38 -29.85 -13.34
C LEU A 214 11.78 -28.59 -14.00
N PHE A 215 12.49 -27.46 -14.01
CA PHE A 215 12.06 -26.24 -14.71
C PHE A 215 12.12 -26.36 -16.24
N VAL A 216 13.03 -27.17 -16.79
CA VAL A 216 13.02 -27.49 -18.24
C VAL A 216 11.81 -28.36 -18.60
N LEU A 217 11.51 -29.40 -17.81
CA LEU A 217 10.33 -30.24 -18.01
C LEU A 217 9.02 -29.42 -17.90
N GLU A 218 8.94 -28.49 -16.95
CA GLU A 218 7.82 -27.56 -16.81
C GLU A 218 7.58 -26.73 -18.09
N VAL A 219 8.64 -26.15 -18.66
CA VAL A 219 8.56 -25.37 -19.90
C VAL A 219 8.18 -26.27 -21.09
N LEU A 220 8.70 -27.49 -21.17
CA LEU A 220 8.35 -28.45 -22.22
C LEU A 220 6.87 -28.87 -22.15
N PHE A 221 6.34 -29.18 -20.97
CA PHE A 221 4.90 -29.46 -20.81
C PHE A 221 4.04 -28.24 -21.16
N LYS A 222 4.47 -27.03 -20.78
CA LYS A 222 3.81 -25.77 -21.19
C LYS A 222 3.84 -25.60 -22.71
N TRP A 223 4.98 -25.82 -23.40
CA TRP A 223 5.09 -25.72 -24.86
C TRP A 223 4.19 -26.74 -25.59
N ILE A 224 4.18 -27.99 -25.14
CA ILE A 224 3.39 -29.07 -25.75
C ILE A 224 1.88 -28.86 -25.51
N GLY A 225 1.48 -28.40 -24.32
CA GLY A 225 0.08 -28.15 -23.97
C GLY A 225 -0.50 -26.87 -24.58
N LEU A 226 0.16 -25.71 -24.43
CA LEU A 226 -0.30 -24.41 -24.92
C LEU A 226 -0.09 -24.21 -26.43
N GLY A 227 0.96 -24.81 -26.98
CA GLY A 227 1.53 -24.43 -28.26
C GLY A 227 2.34 -23.13 -28.20
N PHE A 228 3.40 -23.06 -29.02
CA PHE A 228 4.36 -21.95 -29.07
C PHE A 228 3.70 -20.57 -29.16
N LYS A 229 2.68 -20.39 -30.01
CA LYS A 229 2.01 -19.09 -30.23
C LYS A 229 1.32 -18.56 -28.97
N LYS A 230 0.62 -19.40 -28.20
CA LYS A 230 -0.09 -18.97 -26.98
C LYS A 230 0.88 -18.82 -25.80
N TYR A 231 1.93 -19.64 -25.75
CA TYR A 231 3.03 -19.52 -24.78
C TYR A 231 3.76 -18.17 -24.91
N PHE A 232 4.31 -17.85 -26.08
CA PHE A 232 5.06 -16.61 -26.31
C PHE A 232 4.18 -15.35 -26.45
N SER A 233 2.86 -15.47 -26.31
CA SER A 233 1.94 -14.34 -26.17
C SER A 233 1.70 -13.92 -24.71
N ASN A 234 2.09 -14.73 -23.71
CA ASN A 234 1.87 -14.42 -22.30
C ASN A 234 3.18 -13.95 -21.63
N GLY A 235 3.18 -12.74 -21.08
CA GLY A 235 4.34 -12.15 -20.39
C GLY A 235 4.84 -12.96 -19.19
N PHE A 236 3.97 -13.71 -18.50
CA PHE A 236 4.40 -14.59 -17.41
C PHE A 236 5.07 -15.88 -17.91
N CYS A 237 4.64 -16.41 -19.07
CA CYS A 237 5.34 -17.51 -19.73
C CYS A 237 6.70 -17.07 -20.30
N TRP A 238 6.83 -15.81 -20.74
CA TRP A 238 8.13 -15.21 -21.05
C TRP A 238 9.05 -15.12 -19.83
N LEU A 239 8.53 -14.72 -18.66
CA LEU A 239 9.29 -14.72 -17.40
C LEU A 239 9.76 -16.14 -17.05
N ASP A 240 8.87 -17.13 -17.06
CA ASP A 240 9.22 -18.54 -16.82
C ASP A 240 10.34 -19.01 -17.77
N PHE A 241 10.23 -18.70 -19.07
CA PHE A 241 11.21 -19.05 -20.09
C PHE A 241 12.58 -18.40 -19.83
N ILE A 242 12.62 -17.09 -19.61
CA ILE A 242 13.86 -16.34 -19.35
C ILE A 242 14.55 -16.88 -18.09
N VAL A 243 13.78 -17.18 -17.03
CA VAL A 243 14.35 -17.75 -15.79
C VAL A 243 14.79 -19.21 -15.98
N THR A 244 14.09 -20.04 -16.78
CA THR A 244 14.58 -21.39 -17.13
C THR A 244 15.89 -21.30 -17.92
N LEU A 245 15.96 -20.40 -18.91
CA LEU A 245 17.16 -20.18 -19.73
C LEU A 245 18.34 -19.69 -18.88
N ALA A 246 18.11 -18.75 -17.97
CA ALA A 246 19.09 -18.30 -16.99
C ALA A 246 19.63 -19.45 -16.12
N CYS A 247 18.76 -20.34 -15.62
CA CYS A 247 19.19 -21.53 -14.88
C CYS A 247 20.06 -22.46 -15.75
N VAL A 248 19.64 -22.79 -16.97
CA VAL A 248 20.39 -23.66 -17.88
C VAL A 248 21.76 -23.07 -18.22
N LEU A 249 21.84 -21.77 -18.52
CA LEU A 249 23.10 -21.06 -18.74
C LEU A 249 23.99 -21.09 -17.49
N SER A 250 23.43 -20.90 -16.30
CA SER A 250 24.19 -20.92 -15.04
C SER A 250 24.74 -22.31 -14.67
N VAL A 251 24.17 -23.39 -15.22
CA VAL A 251 24.68 -24.77 -15.09
C VAL A 251 25.74 -25.06 -16.16
N ALA A 252 25.54 -24.63 -17.41
CA ALA A 252 26.55 -24.74 -18.47
C ALA A 252 27.84 -23.93 -18.16
N ALA A 253 27.69 -22.81 -17.44
CA ALA A 253 28.80 -22.02 -16.91
C ALA A 253 29.57 -22.71 -15.75
N GLN A 254 29.10 -23.84 -15.21
CA GLN A 254 29.88 -24.64 -14.25
C GLN A 254 30.85 -25.62 -14.94
N THR A 255 30.64 -25.89 -16.24
CA THR A 255 31.46 -26.81 -17.05
C THR A 255 32.36 -26.10 -18.05
N SER A 256 32.46 -24.76 -17.98
CA SER A 256 33.24 -23.92 -18.89
C SER A 256 33.74 -22.68 -18.15
N GLU A 257 34.78 -22.01 -18.66
CA GLU A 257 35.31 -20.76 -18.06
C GLU A 257 34.42 -19.53 -18.31
N LEU A 258 33.15 -19.74 -18.68
CA LEU A 258 32.18 -18.69 -18.93
C LEU A 258 31.83 -17.98 -17.61
N GLY A 259 32.27 -16.73 -17.51
CA GLY A 259 32.55 -16.07 -16.24
C GLY A 259 31.39 -15.85 -15.25
N PRO A 260 31.70 -15.38 -14.02
CA PRO A 260 30.78 -15.33 -12.87
C PRO A 260 29.49 -14.54 -13.10
N ALA A 261 29.45 -13.64 -14.09
CA ALA A 261 28.23 -12.95 -14.51
C ALA A 261 27.09 -13.94 -14.88
N LEU A 262 27.38 -15.06 -15.54
CA LEU A 262 26.35 -16.05 -15.89
C LEU A 262 25.88 -16.89 -14.69
N ILE A 263 26.73 -17.04 -13.67
CA ILE A 263 26.35 -17.66 -12.39
C ILE A 263 25.40 -16.73 -11.62
N SER A 264 25.65 -15.41 -11.65
CA SER A 264 24.79 -14.42 -10.97
C SER A 264 23.32 -14.44 -11.45
N LEU A 265 23.05 -14.88 -12.68
CA LEU A 265 21.69 -14.97 -13.24
C LEU A 265 20.77 -15.92 -12.45
N LYS A 266 21.33 -16.79 -11.60
CA LYS A 266 20.56 -17.57 -10.60
C LYS A 266 19.68 -16.68 -9.71
N ALA A 267 20.07 -15.44 -9.45
CA ALA A 267 19.30 -14.48 -8.64
C ALA A 267 17.92 -14.11 -9.23
N LEU A 268 17.65 -14.44 -10.49
CA LEU A 268 16.33 -14.23 -11.12
C LEU A 268 15.28 -15.26 -10.71
N ARG A 269 15.66 -16.39 -10.09
CA ARG A 269 14.73 -17.48 -9.69
C ARG A 269 13.53 -17.05 -8.83
N PRO A 270 13.68 -16.18 -7.81
CA PRO A 270 12.57 -15.75 -6.96
C PRO A 270 11.46 -15.01 -7.71
N LEU A 271 11.75 -14.41 -8.88
CA LEU A 271 10.76 -13.71 -9.70
C LEU A 271 9.59 -14.62 -10.13
N ARG A 272 9.79 -15.94 -10.22
CA ARG A 272 8.72 -16.91 -10.48
C ARG A 272 7.62 -16.91 -9.42
N ILE A 273 7.93 -16.56 -8.18
CA ILE A 273 6.94 -16.44 -7.08
C ILE A 273 5.80 -15.48 -7.48
N LEU A 274 6.14 -14.44 -8.25
CA LEU A 274 5.19 -13.44 -8.75
C LEU A 274 4.15 -14.03 -9.70
N ALA A 275 4.52 -15.05 -10.48
CA ALA A 275 3.66 -15.70 -11.48
C ALA A 275 2.71 -16.74 -10.87
N HIS A 276 3.16 -17.51 -9.87
CA HIS A 276 2.33 -18.54 -9.22
C HIS A 276 1.26 -17.96 -8.28
N ILE A 277 1.54 -16.88 -7.56
CA ILE A 277 0.60 -16.29 -6.60
C ILE A 277 -0.37 -15.35 -7.33
N LYS A 278 -1.66 -15.72 -7.39
CA LYS A 278 -2.74 -14.92 -8.04
C LYS A 278 -2.70 -13.42 -7.68
N GLY A 279 -2.48 -13.11 -6.40
CA GLY A 279 -2.45 -11.73 -5.88
C GLY A 279 -1.28 -10.89 -6.41
N THR A 280 -0.05 -11.44 -6.42
CA THR A 280 1.10 -10.75 -7.00
C THR A 280 1.01 -10.68 -8.52
N ARG A 281 0.48 -11.71 -9.17
CA ARG A 281 0.31 -11.73 -10.63
C ARG A 281 -0.62 -10.61 -11.09
N LEU A 282 -1.71 -10.36 -10.36
CA LEU A 282 -2.57 -9.19 -10.55
C LEU A 282 -1.79 -7.88 -10.30
N CYS A 283 -1.09 -7.78 -9.17
CA CYS A 283 -0.32 -6.57 -8.85
C CYS A 283 0.72 -6.22 -9.91
N VAL A 284 1.53 -7.19 -10.37
CA VAL A 284 2.54 -6.98 -11.43
C VAL A 284 1.89 -6.58 -12.75
N SER A 285 0.74 -7.18 -13.10
CA SER A 285 -0.02 -6.78 -14.29
C SER A 285 -0.48 -5.31 -14.24
N VAL A 286 -0.92 -4.85 -13.06
CA VAL A 286 -1.26 -3.43 -12.84
C VAL A 286 -0.02 -2.54 -12.85
N LEU A 287 1.05 -2.92 -12.15
CA LEU A 287 2.31 -2.17 -12.08
C LEU A 287 2.92 -1.94 -13.48
N LEU A 288 2.85 -2.94 -14.36
CA LEU A 288 3.32 -2.81 -15.75
C LEU A 288 2.38 -1.95 -16.61
N ARG A 289 1.06 -2.00 -16.37
CA ARG A 289 0.06 -1.16 -17.07
C ARG A 289 0.10 0.31 -16.62
N MET A 290 0.60 0.58 -15.41
CA MET A 290 0.82 1.91 -14.84
C MET A 290 2.17 2.53 -15.27
N LEU A 291 3.15 1.71 -15.64
CA LEU A 291 4.53 2.11 -15.91
C LEU A 291 4.71 3.15 -17.04
N PRO A 292 3.98 3.13 -18.18
CA PRO A 292 4.19 4.09 -19.26
C PRO A 292 4.04 5.55 -18.81
N SER A 293 2.93 5.86 -18.12
CA SER A 293 2.66 7.21 -17.60
C SER A 293 3.71 7.70 -16.60
N LEU A 294 4.42 6.79 -15.92
CA LEU A 294 5.56 7.15 -15.08
C LEU A 294 6.83 7.42 -15.92
N LEU A 295 7.09 6.64 -16.96
CA LEU A 295 8.23 6.84 -17.86
C LEU A 295 8.16 8.20 -18.56
N ASP A 296 6.97 8.64 -18.98
CA ASP A 296 6.76 9.96 -19.58
C ASP A 296 7.16 11.10 -18.63
N VAL A 297 6.81 10.99 -17.34
CA VAL A 297 7.16 12.00 -16.31
C VAL A 297 8.63 11.90 -15.87
N LEU A 298 9.21 10.70 -15.86
CA LEU A 298 10.64 10.51 -15.62
C LEU A 298 11.47 11.11 -16.77
N LEU A 299 10.98 11.07 -18.01
CA LEU A 299 11.62 11.74 -19.15
C LEU A 299 11.60 13.27 -18.99
N VAL A 300 10.44 13.85 -18.64
CA VAL A 300 10.32 15.29 -18.36
C VAL A 300 11.22 15.71 -17.18
N THR A 301 11.23 14.92 -16.11
CA THR A 301 12.08 15.14 -14.93
C THR A 301 13.56 15.09 -15.29
N SER A 302 13.99 14.07 -16.06
CA SER A 302 15.37 13.94 -16.52
C SER A 302 15.80 15.10 -17.42
N THR A 303 14.88 15.65 -18.24
CA THR A 303 15.13 16.83 -19.07
C THR A 303 15.35 18.10 -18.23
N VAL A 304 14.55 18.30 -17.16
CA VAL A 304 14.77 19.41 -16.21
C VAL A 304 16.10 19.25 -15.49
N TRP A 305 16.43 18.04 -15.04
CA TRP A 305 17.70 17.77 -14.35
C TRP A 305 18.92 17.90 -15.28
N LEU A 306 18.79 17.53 -16.56
CA LEU A 306 19.84 17.69 -17.57
C LEU A 306 20.27 19.15 -17.74
N PHE A 307 19.35 20.10 -17.63
CA PHE A 307 19.68 21.53 -17.65
C PHE A 307 20.56 21.93 -16.46
N PHE A 308 20.21 21.48 -15.24
CA PHE A 308 21.05 21.68 -14.06
C PHE A 308 22.38 20.93 -14.16
N ALA A 309 22.41 19.73 -14.74
CA ALA A 309 23.63 18.94 -14.92
C ALA A 309 24.61 19.65 -15.86
N ILE A 310 24.14 20.21 -16.97
CA ILE A 310 24.95 21.02 -17.89
C ILE A 310 25.53 22.24 -17.15
N ILE A 311 24.74 22.93 -16.32
CA ILE A 311 25.23 24.06 -15.50
C ILE A 311 26.33 23.58 -14.53
N CYS A 312 26.13 22.49 -13.81
CA CYS A 312 27.14 21.97 -12.88
C CYS A 312 28.44 21.57 -13.60
N VAL A 313 28.35 20.92 -14.77
CA VAL A 313 29.53 20.55 -15.57
C VAL A 313 30.32 21.80 -15.99
N GLN A 314 29.64 22.87 -16.42
CA GLN A 314 30.29 24.13 -16.81
C GLN A 314 30.88 24.91 -15.62
N LEU A 315 30.46 24.64 -14.38
CA LEU A 315 30.94 25.32 -13.17
C LEU A 315 32.01 24.53 -12.39
N PHE A 316 31.96 23.19 -12.40
CA PHE A 316 32.69 22.36 -11.44
C PHE A 316 33.50 21.19 -12.02
N ALA A 317 33.46 20.92 -13.33
CA ALA A 317 34.26 19.86 -13.94
C ALA A 317 35.77 20.05 -13.65
N GLY A 318 36.44 19.02 -13.17
CA GLY A 318 37.86 19.05 -12.79
C GLY A 318 38.19 19.81 -11.49
N THR A 319 37.19 20.36 -10.77
CA THR A 319 37.43 21.14 -9.52
C THR A 319 37.36 20.32 -8.23
N PHE A 320 37.04 19.02 -8.31
CA PHE A 320 36.90 18.11 -7.16
C PHE A 320 38.07 17.13 -6.99
N GLU A 321 39.17 17.33 -7.73
CA GLU A 321 40.41 16.60 -7.46
C GLU A 321 41.09 17.17 -6.21
N HIS A 322 41.77 16.33 -5.42
CA HIS A 322 42.50 16.75 -4.23
C HIS A 322 43.70 15.85 -3.93
N CYS A 323 44.72 16.43 -3.29
CA CYS A 323 45.83 15.70 -2.71
C CYS A 323 45.36 14.98 -1.43
N PHE A 324 45.63 13.67 -1.35
CA PHE A 324 45.15 12.76 -0.31
C PHE A 324 46.26 11.84 0.19
N ASN A 325 46.21 11.46 1.48
CA ASN A 325 47.15 10.54 2.11
C ASN A 325 46.44 9.24 2.52
N LYS A 326 46.86 8.11 1.93
CA LYS A 326 46.29 6.76 2.16
C LYS A 326 46.48 6.23 3.58
N THR A 327 47.55 6.64 4.27
CA THR A 327 47.96 6.07 5.56
C THR A 327 47.23 6.73 6.74
N SER A 328 46.94 8.03 6.65
CA SER A 328 46.03 8.72 7.57
C SER A 328 44.55 8.61 7.17
N ASN A 329 44.27 8.40 5.87
CA ASN A 329 42.94 8.51 5.27
C ASN A 329 42.36 9.94 5.36
N GLU A 330 43.22 10.95 5.15
CA GLU A 330 42.91 12.37 5.28
C GLU A 330 43.30 13.17 4.02
N ARG A 331 42.59 14.28 3.78
CA ARG A 331 42.93 15.26 2.72
C ARG A 331 43.96 16.26 3.25
N PHE A 332 44.96 16.62 2.45
CA PHE A 332 45.90 17.69 2.83
C PHE A 332 45.18 19.04 2.92
N PHE A 333 45.62 19.92 3.81
CA PHE A 333 45.11 21.29 3.87
C PHE A 333 45.73 22.15 2.76
N ALA A 334 44.98 23.12 2.24
CA ALA A 334 45.44 24.05 1.21
C ALA A 334 46.61 24.97 1.65
N GLY A 335 46.98 24.95 2.94
CA GLY A 335 48.18 25.60 3.46
C GLY A 335 49.44 24.72 3.48
N ASP A 336 49.29 23.40 3.36
CA ASP A 336 50.41 22.45 3.27
C ASP A 336 50.74 22.09 1.81
N VAL A 337 49.71 22.05 0.96
CA VAL A 337 49.80 21.78 -0.48
C VAL A 337 48.81 22.71 -1.18
N ALA A 338 49.28 23.68 -1.97
CA ALA A 338 48.42 24.65 -2.64
C ALA A 338 47.85 24.10 -3.96
N ASN A 339 48.67 23.41 -4.76
CA ASN A 339 48.32 23.02 -6.14
C ASN A 339 48.67 21.54 -6.44
N ARG A 340 48.04 20.97 -7.48
CA ARG A 340 48.35 19.65 -8.05
C ARG A 340 49.84 19.40 -8.27
N SER A 341 50.55 20.41 -8.78
CA SER A 341 51.99 20.35 -9.05
C SER A 341 52.83 20.05 -7.80
N GLU A 342 52.46 20.64 -6.66
CA GLU A 342 53.15 20.41 -5.38
C GLU A 342 52.82 19.03 -4.81
N CYS A 343 51.59 18.57 -4.98
CA CYS A 343 51.22 17.19 -4.65
C CYS A 343 52.09 16.17 -5.43
N TYR A 344 52.31 16.37 -6.74
CA TYR A 344 53.20 15.51 -7.52
C TYR A 344 54.66 15.58 -7.06
N VAL A 345 55.18 16.75 -6.68
CA VAL A 345 56.53 16.86 -6.09
C VAL A 345 56.64 16.05 -4.79
N ILE A 346 55.60 16.03 -3.94
CA ILE A 346 55.56 15.22 -2.72
C ILE A 346 55.51 13.71 -3.04
N MET A 347 54.72 13.31 -4.05
CA MET A 347 54.65 11.93 -4.53
C MET A 347 56.00 11.43 -5.05
N GLU A 348 56.71 12.24 -5.84
CA GLU A 348 58.05 11.94 -6.36
C GLU A 348 59.13 11.98 -5.26
N ALA A 349 58.96 12.80 -4.22
CA ALA A 349 60.00 13.04 -3.22
C ALA A 349 60.28 11.84 -2.29
N ASN A 350 59.25 11.15 -1.75
CA ASN A 350 59.44 9.87 -1.02
C ASN A 350 58.16 9.10 -0.56
N GLN A 351 56.94 9.39 -1.04
CA GLN A 351 55.74 8.71 -0.51
C GLN A 351 54.81 8.14 -1.61
N THR A 352 54.83 6.80 -1.75
CA THR A 352 53.84 5.99 -2.50
C THR A 352 52.44 5.97 -1.85
N GLU A 353 52.27 6.74 -0.78
CA GLU A 353 51.07 6.82 0.06
C GLU A 353 50.26 8.09 -0.22
N VAL A 354 50.82 9.06 -0.96
CA VAL A 354 50.15 10.28 -1.41
C VAL A 354 49.62 10.07 -2.83
N GLU A 355 48.39 10.50 -3.09
CA GLU A 355 47.80 10.53 -4.44
C GLU A 355 46.95 11.79 -4.66
N TRP A 356 47.02 12.33 -5.87
CA TRP A 356 46.04 13.29 -6.38
C TRP A 356 44.84 12.54 -6.96
N ARG A 357 43.68 12.61 -6.29
CA ARG A 357 42.50 11.79 -6.62
C ARG A 357 41.23 12.61 -6.85
N SER A 358 40.38 12.15 -7.78
CA SER A 358 39.01 12.65 -7.98
C SER A 358 38.01 11.90 -7.08
N VAL A 359 36.93 12.58 -6.70
CA VAL A 359 35.81 11.99 -5.94
C VAL A 359 34.94 11.13 -6.88
N PRO A 360 34.45 9.94 -6.46
CA PRO A 360 33.69 9.03 -7.34
C PRO A 360 32.33 9.56 -7.83
N VAL A 361 31.77 10.58 -7.16
CA VAL A 361 30.61 11.33 -7.62
C VAL A 361 31.04 12.78 -7.82
N ASN A 362 31.04 13.23 -9.08
CA ASN A 362 31.57 14.53 -9.48
C ASN A 362 30.75 15.15 -10.62
N PHE A 363 31.19 16.31 -11.13
CA PHE A 363 30.55 17.03 -12.23
C PHE A 363 31.37 17.02 -13.53
N ASP A 364 32.31 16.08 -13.70
CA ASP A 364 33.18 16.04 -14.89
C ASP A 364 32.42 15.65 -16.17
N ASN A 365 31.34 14.88 -16.03
CA ASN A 365 30.53 14.34 -17.12
C ASN A 365 29.04 14.51 -16.81
N ILE A 366 28.21 14.63 -17.86
CA ILE A 366 26.74 14.76 -17.70
C ILE A 366 26.15 13.58 -16.91
N TRP A 367 26.70 12.36 -17.04
CA TRP A 367 26.22 11.18 -16.31
C TRP A 367 26.62 11.16 -14.83
N SER A 368 27.83 11.60 -14.47
CA SER A 368 28.21 11.76 -13.05
C SER A 368 27.48 12.95 -12.43
N ALA A 369 27.26 14.03 -13.18
CA ALA A 369 26.42 15.16 -12.79
C ALA A 369 24.97 14.74 -12.50
N GLN A 370 24.35 13.91 -13.36
CA GLN A 370 22.98 13.42 -13.14
C GLN A 370 22.90 12.54 -11.87
N LEU A 371 23.96 11.78 -11.54
CA LEU A 371 24.06 11.01 -10.29
C LEU A 371 24.24 11.93 -9.06
N ALA A 372 25.05 12.97 -9.17
CA ALA A 372 25.23 13.97 -8.12
C ALA A 372 23.91 14.72 -7.81
N LEU A 373 23.16 15.12 -8.86
CA LEU A 373 21.85 15.74 -8.72
C LEU A 373 20.79 14.76 -8.18
N PHE A 374 20.88 13.46 -8.50
CA PHE A 374 20.07 12.41 -7.88
C PHE A 374 20.34 12.27 -6.38
N SER A 375 21.61 12.31 -5.94
CA SER A 375 21.98 12.37 -4.52
C SER A 375 21.41 13.61 -3.82
N MET A 376 21.50 14.79 -4.46
CA MET A 376 20.93 16.04 -3.93
C MET A 376 19.41 15.99 -3.82
N GLY A 377 18.70 15.60 -4.89
CA GLY A 377 17.24 15.58 -4.96
C GLY A 377 16.59 14.57 -4.01
N THR A 378 17.33 13.53 -3.62
CA THR A 378 16.90 12.51 -2.65
C THR A 378 17.33 12.83 -1.21
N LEU A 379 18.11 13.90 -0.99
CA LEU A 379 18.65 14.34 0.30
C LEU A 379 19.49 13.25 1.00
N LYS A 380 20.34 12.55 0.24
CA LYS A 380 21.27 11.48 0.71
C LYS A 380 22.62 11.60 0.01
N GLY A 381 23.73 11.52 0.74
CA GLY A 381 25.05 11.97 0.24
C GLY A 381 25.16 13.48 -0.07
N TRP A 382 24.03 14.21 -0.17
CA TRP A 382 23.95 15.62 -0.56
C TRP A 382 24.94 16.54 0.17
N LEU A 383 25.13 16.38 1.49
CA LEU A 383 26.06 17.18 2.29
C LEU A 383 27.50 17.08 1.77
N GLU A 384 27.95 15.90 1.35
CA GLU A 384 29.33 15.69 0.88
C GLU A 384 29.57 16.44 -0.43
N ILE A 385 28.60 16.42 -1.35
CA ILE A 385 28.70 17.14 -2.62
C ILE A 385 28.54 18.66 -2.41
N ILE A 386 27.73 19.08 -1.43
CA ILE A 386 27.65 20.49 -1.05
C ILE A 386 28.99 20.99 -0.49
N TYR A 387 29.67 20.22 0.37
CA TYR A 387 30.99 20.61 0.89
C TYR A 387 32.06 20.63 -0.20
N LEU A 388 32.03 19.69 -1.16
CA LEU A 388 32.94 19.71 -2.32
C LEU A 388 32.74 20.95 -3.21
N VAL A 389 31.52 21.49 -3.29
CA VAL A 389 31.21 22.72 -4.02
C VAL A 389 31.48 24.00 -3.20
N SER A 390 31.32 23.98 -1.88
CA SER A 390 31.72 25.13 -1.04
C SER A 390 33.23 25.28 -0.96
N ASP A 391 33.97 24.17 -1.04
CA ASP A 391 35.42 24.14 -0.92
C ASP A 391 36.15 24.30 -2.28
N SER A 392 35.44 24.26 -3.41
CA SER A 392 36.06 24.28 -4.74
C SER A 392 36.55 25.68 -5.16
N LYS A 393 37.68 25.69 -5.87
CA LYS A 393 38.35 26.90 -6.40
C LYS A 393 38.41 26.87 -7.92
N ARG A 394 39.59 26.53 -8.47
CA ARG A 394 39.87 26.37 -9.89
C ARG A 394 40.28 24.93 -10.15
N ILE A 395 40.40 24.58 -11.43
CA ILE A 395 40.99 23.31 -11.85
C ILE A 395 42.48 23.31 -11.44
N GLU A 396 42.95 22.20 -10.86
CA GLU A 396 44.30 21.98 -10.32
C GLU A 396 44.70 22.72 -9.01
N ASP A 397 43.87 23.63 -8.48
CA ASP A 397 44.02 24.20 -7.12
C ASP A 397 43.55 23.16 -6.06
N GLN A 398 44.22 23.07 -4.90
CA GLN A 398 43.73 22.28 -3.76
C GLN A 398 42.47 22.96 -3.16
N PRO A 399 41.38 22.23 -2.89
CA PRO A 399 40.18 22.79 -2.29
C PRO A 399 40.42 23.33 -0.87
N GLU A 400 39.83 24.49 -0.56
CA GLU A 400 39.95 25.16 0.75
C GLU A 400 38.56 25.37 1.36
N PHE A 401 38.43 25.09 2.65
CA PHE A 401 37.17 25.11 3.40
C PHE A 401 36.35 26.40 3.16
N GLU A 402 35.13 26.25 2.67
CA GLU A 402 34.16 27.33 2.41
C GLU A 402 34.66 28.47 1.49
N SER A 403 35.67 28.22 0.63
CA SER A 403 36.19 29.23 -0.32
C SER A 403 35.13 29.82 -1.27
N ASN A 404 33.98 29.17 -1.49
CA ASN A 404 32.94 29.57 -2.44
C ASN A 404 31.52 29.52 -1.85
N VAL A 405 31.32 30.14 -0.68
CA VAL A 405 30.05 30.22 0.08
C VAL A 405 28.81 30.54 -0.78
N TYR A 406 28.95 31.34 -1.84
CA TYR A 406 27.80 31.74 -2.67
C TYR A 406 27.08 30.55 -3.35
N MET A 407 27.77 29.42 -3.55
CA MET A 407 27.19 28.23 -4.18
C MET A 407 26.13 27.52 -3.34
N TYR A 408 26.01 27.81 -2.03
CA TYR A 408 24.86 27.36 -1.23
C TYR A 408 23.51 27.79 -1.86
N ASN A 409 23.46 28.94 -2.53
CA ASN A 409 22.25 29.42 -3.21
C ASN A 409 21.85 28.56 -4.42
N PHE A 410 22.82 28.00 -5.16
CA PHE A 410 22.55 27.10 -6.28
C PHE A 410 21.78 25.86 -5.81
N PHE A 411 22.15 25.29 -4.67
CA PHE A 411 21.45 24.14 -4.08
C PHE A 411 20.04 24.47 -3.63
N VAL A 412 19.77 25.67 -3.12
CA VAL A 412 18.42 26.12 -2.79
C VAL A 412 17.55 26.18 -4.06
N TYR A 413 18.07 26.74 -5.16
CA TYR A 413 17.34 26.76 -6.43
C TYR A 413 17.10 25.35 -7.01
N PHE A 414 18.12 24.47 -6.99
CA PHE A 414 17.96 23.08 -7.43
C PHE A 414 16.94 22.32 -6.56
N LEU A 415 16.95 22.47 -5.24
CA LEU A 415 16.01 21.80 -4.35
C LEU A 415 14.56 22.23 -4.63
N LEU A 416 14.33 23.51 -4.89
CA LEU A 416 13.00 24.07 -5.19
C LEU A 416 12.49 23.63 -6.57
N PHE A 417 13.29 23.81 -7.62
CA PHE A 417 12.86 23.60 -9.02
C PHE A 417 13.15 22.21 -9.59
N GLY A 418 14.29 21.60 -9.22
CA GLY A 418 14.65 20.24 -9.62
C GLY A 418 14.12 19.17 -8.65
N GLY A 419 14.14 19.44 -7.35
CA GLY A 419 13.63 18.53 -6.31
C GLY A 419 12.11 18.54 -6.21
N PHE A 420 11.57 19.48 -5.44
CA PHE A 420 10.16 19.47 -5.02
C PHE A 420 9.15 19.45 -6.17
N PHE A 421 9.38 20.24 -7.23
CA PHE A 421 8.48 20.28 -8.40
C PHE A 421 8.38 18.91 -9.09
N CYS A 422 9.50 18.23 -9.33
CA CYS A 422 9.54 16.90 -9.94
C CYS A 422 8.88 15.83 -9.04
N CYS A 423 9.11 15.88 -7.72
CA CYS A 423 8.43 14.98 -6.78
C CYS A 423 6.90 15.13 -6.81
N VAL A 424 6.37 16.36 -6.88
CA VAL A 424 4.92 16.59 -6.98
C VAL A 424 4.37 16.20 -8.35
N HIS A 425 5.11 16.41 -9.44
CA HIS A 425 4.72 15.95 -10.78
C HIS A 425 4.57 14.42 -10.82
N ILE A 426 5.57 13.68 -10.31
CA ILE A 426 5.53 12.21 -10.22
C ILE A 426 4.33 11.74 -9.38
N LEU A 427 4.07 12.39 -8.23
CA LEU A 427 2.92 12.06 -7.39
C LEU A 427 1.57 12.30 -8.10
N LYS A 428 1.41 13.42 -8.83
CA LYS A 428 0.18 13.71 -9.57
C LYS A 428 -0.12 12.64 -10.60
N VAL A 429 0.83 12.32 -11.47
CA VAL A 429 0.58 11.41 -12.60
C VAL A 429 0.40 9.96 -12.12
N LEU A 430 1.02 9.56 -11.01
CA LEU A 430 0.71 8.27 -10.38
C LEU A 430 -0.71 8.22 -9.79
N LEU A 431 -1.19 9.30 -9.16
CA LEU A 431 -2.59 9.41 -8.70
C LEU A 431 -3.58 9.37 -9.88
N GLU A 432 -3.29 10.08 -10.95
CA GLU A 432 -4.11 10.16 -12.17
C GLU A 432 -4.16 8.83 -12.94
N ALA A 433 -3.01 8.17 -13.10
CA ALA A 433 -2.95 6.83 -13.66
C ALA A 433 -3.72 5.82 -12.78
N TYR A 434 -3.61 5.92 -11.45
CA TYR A 434 -4.32 5.05 -10.50
C TYR A 434 -5.83 5.24 -10.60
N SER A 435 -6.33 6.49 -10.69
CA SER A 435 -7.76 6.75 -10.91
C SER A 435 -8.22 6.21 -12.26
N SER A 436 -7.41 6.37 -13.32
CA SER A 436 -7.72 5.82 -14.66
C SER A 436 -7.87 4.30 -14.65
N GLN A 437 -6.98 3.56 -13.95
CA GLN A 437 -7.13 2.10 -13.82
C GLN A 437 -8.32 1.71 -12.94
N THR A 438 -8.57 2.43 -11.84
CA THR A 438 -9.70 2.16 -10.94
C THR A 438 -11.06 2.38 -11.63
N GLN A 439 -11.17 3.40 -12.50
CA GLN A 439 -12.32 3.61 -13.36
C GLN A 439 -12.50 2.47 -14.38
N LYS A 440 -11.40 2.06 -15.06
CA LYS A 440 -11.44 0.99 -16.08
C LYS A 440 -11.95 -0.35 -15.52
N ILE A 441 -11.58 -0.72 -14.29
CA ILE A 441 -12.09 -1.94 -13.62
C ILE A 441 -13.33 -1.65 -12.75
N ARG A 442 -14.17 -0.71 -13.21
CA ARG A 442 -15.52 -0.37 -12.72
C ARG A 442 -15.65 -0.22 -11.20
N GLY A 443 -14.66 0.40 -10.55
CA GLY A 443 -14.67 0.69 -9.12
C GLY A 443 -14.38 -0.51 -8.20
N SER A 444 -13.88 -1.63 -8.74
CA SER A 444 -13.34 -2.72 -7.92
C SER A 444 -11.95 -2.36 -7.37
N HIS A 445 -11.56 -2.93 -6.22
CA HIS A 445 -10.24 -2.67 -5.63
C HIS A 445 -9.12 -3.27 -6.50
N LEU A 446 -8.41 -2.39 -7.23
CA LEU A 446 -7.39 -2.66 -8.25
C LEU A 446 -6.34 -3.75 -7.89
N PHE A 447 -6.04 -3.95 -6.60
CA PHE A 447 -5.01 -4.87 -6.11
C PHE A 447 -5.57 -6.08 -5.30
N LEU A 448 -6.89 -6.29 -5.26
CA LEU A 448 -7.51 -7.49 -4.66
C LEU A 448 -7.96 -8.48 -5.74
N THR A 449 -7.78 -9.78 -5.50
CA THR A 449 -8.39 -10.80 -6.37
C THR A 449 -9.91 -10.89 -6.13
N LYS A 450 -10.68 -11.35 -7.13
CA LYS A 450 -12.14 -11.60 -6.97
C LYS A 450 -12.48 -12.49 -5.77
N GLU A 451 -11.61 -13.44 -5.43
CA GLU A 451 -11.73 -14.30 -4.24
C GLU A 451 -11.50 -13.53 -2.93
N GLN A 452 -10.45 -12.70 -2.85
CA GLN A 452 -10.20 -11.82 -1.72
C GLN A 452 -11.34 -10.80 -1.55
N GLN A 453 -11.80 -10.18 -2.65
CA GLN A 453 -12.89 -9.20 -2.65
C GLN A 453 -14.21 -9.84 -2.19
N LYS A 454 -14.63 -11.00 -2.72
CA LYS A 454 -15.83 -11.70 -2.22
C LYS A 454 -15.72 -12.04 -0.74
N LYS A 455 -14.55 -12.51 -0.28
CA LYS A 455 -14.32 -12.80 1.15
C LYS A 455 -14.33 -11.53 2.01
N PHE A 456 -13.91 -10.39 1.49
CA PHE A 456 -13.84 -9.11 2.23
C PHE A 456 -15.16 -8.32 2.19
N ASN A 457 -15.92 -8.38 1.10
CA ASN A 457 -17.30 -7.87 1.05
C ASN A 457 -18.17 -8.60 2.09
N ASN A 458 -17.96 -9.90 2.31
CA ASN A 458 -18.60 -10.62 3.42
C ASN A 458 -18.09 -10.21 4.83
N ILE A 459 -17.24 -9.17 4.90
CA ILE A 459 -16.69 -8.50 6.09
C ILE A 459 -16.93 -6.98 5.93
N THR A 460 -18.12 -6.57 5.46
CA THR A 460 -18.60 -5.19 5.55
C THR A 460 -18.42 -4.65 6.98
N PHE A 461 -18.28 -3.33 7.12
CA PHE A 461 -17.93 -2.65 8.38
C PHE A 461 -18.98 -2.80 9.50
N CYS A 462 -20.12 -3.42 9.20
CA CYS A 462 -21.17 -3.81 10.13
C CYS A 462 -20.63 -4.87 11.12
N PRO A 463 -20.52 -4.55 12.43
CA PRO A 463 -20.10 -5.54 13.41
C PRO A 463 -21.14 -6.67 13.48
N LYS A 464 -20.71 -7.92 13.25
CA LYS A 464 -21.52 -9.16 13.39
C LYS A 464 -21.90 -9.49 14.86
N ARG A 465 -22.16 -8.46 15.67
CA ARG A 465 -22.82 -8.59 16.96
C ARG A 465 -24.31 -8.83 16.71
N SER A 466 -24.74 -10.07 16.90
CA SER A 466 -26.12 -10.32 17.33
C SER A 466 -26.39 -9.42 18.54
N LEU A 467 -27.38 -8.53 18.45
CA LEU A 467 -27.65 -7.59 19.54
C LEU A 467 -28.21 -8.26 20.80
N ALA A 468 -28.61 -9.54 20.72
CA ALA A 468 -29.00 -10.37 21.86
C ALA A 468 -27.96 -10.27 23.00
N PRO A 469 -28.32 -9.70 24.17
CA PRO A 469 -27.46 -9.80 25.34
C PRO A 469 -27.36 -11.28 25.76
N CYS A 470 -26.25 -11.68 26.38
CA CYS A 470 -26.16 -13.04 26.92
C CYS A 470 -27.25 -13.22 27.98
N PRO A 471 -28.16 -14.21 27.87
CA PRO A 471 -29.26 -14.38 28.80
C PRO A 471 -28.70 -14.57 30.22
N ARG A 472 -29.28 -13.83 31.18
CA ARG A 472 -28.80 -13.79 32.56
C ARG A 472 -28.84 -15.20 33.17
N PRO A 473 -27.72 -15.73 33.69
CA PRO A 473 -27.65 -17.12 34.12
C PRO A 473 -28.57 -17.39 35.32
N GLN A 474 -29.39 -18.43 35.21
CA GLN A 474 -30.29 -18.84 36.29
C GLN A 474 -29.48 -19.34 37.51
N GLY A 475 -29.60 -18.63 38.64
CA GLY A 475 -28.95 -18.97 39.91
C GLY A 475 -28.43 -17.74 40.66
N ARG A 476 -28.78 -17.59 41.95
CA ARG A 476 -28.53 -16.36 42.74
C ARG A 476 -27.06 -15.88 42.74
N VAL A 477 -26.10 -16.81 42.88
CA VAL A 477 -24.66 -16.46 42.95
C VAL A 477 -24.13 -16.04 41.58
N ARG A 478 -24.36 -16.85 40.54
CA ARG A 478 -23.87 -16.59 39.18
C ARG A 478 -24.56 -15.39 38.54
N GLY A 479 -25.84 -15.15 38.85
CA GLY A 479 -26.58 -13.94 38.48
C GLY A 479 -25.95 -12.68 39.09
N ARG A 480 -25.73 -12.65 40.41
CA ARG A 480 -25.05 -11.50 41.07
C ARG A 480 -23.64 -11.23 40.51
N LEU A 481 -22.89 -12.28 40.19
CA LEU A 481 -21.57 -12.14 39.57
C LEU A 481 -21.66 -11.56 38.14
N TYR A 482 -22.62 -12.02 37.34
CA TYR A 482 -22.93 -11.44 36.03
C TYR A 482 -23.29 -9.95 36.16
N ASP A 483 -24.19 -9.60 37.09
CA ASP A 483 -24.63 -8.22 37.30
C ASP A 483 -23.45 -7.29 37.67
N LEU A 484 -22.57 -7.75 38.57
CA LEU A 484 -21.36 -7.01 39.00
C LEU A 484 -20.37 -6.78 37.83
N LEU A 485 -20.07 -7.82 37.06
CA LEU A 485 -19.11 -7.76 35.96
C LEU A 485 -19.65 -7.04 34.71
N SER A 486 -20.98 -6.94 34.57
CA SER A 486 -21.64 -6.17 33.51
C SER A 486 -21.84 -4.69 33.84
N CYS A 487 -21.53 -4.24 35.07
CA CYS A 487 -21.59 -2.82 35.43
C CYS A 487 -20.47 -2.02 34.75
N GLU A 488 -20.79 -0.89 34.11
CA GLU A 488 -19.80 0.00 33.48
C GLU A 488 -18.71 0.47 34.48
N ARG A 489 -19.05 0.59 35.78
CA ARG A 489 -18.09 0.90 36.85
C ARG A 489 -16.96 -0.12 36.97
N PHE A 490 -17.24 -1.41 36.77
CA PHE A 490 -16.22 -2.46 36.83
C PHE A 490 -15.23 -2.33 35.65
N GLU A 491 -15.75 -2.09 34.45
CA GLU A 491 -14.92 -1.83 33.26
C GLU A 491 -14.04 -0.57 33.41
N TRP A 492 -14.54 0.49 34.04
CA TRP A 492 -13.72 1.67 34.37
C TRP A 492 -12.60 1.36 35.36
N VAL A 493 -12.87 0.58 36.41
CA VAL A 493 -11.83 0.14 37.38
C VAL A 493 -10.75 -0.68 36.68
N MET A 494 -11.12 -1.61 35.79
CA MET A 494 -10.14 -2.37 35.01
C MET A 494 -9.33 -1.49 34.06
N GLN A 495 -9.93 -0.48 33.41
CA GLN A 495 -9.20 0.49 32.58
C GLN A 495 -8.14 1.27 33.37
N VAL A 496 -8.42 1.65 34.63
CA VAL A 496 -7.43 2.30 35.50
C VAL A 496 -6.23 1.39 35.78
N PHE A 497 -6.45 0.10 36.06
CA PHE A 497 -5.34 -0.85 36.25
C PHE A 497 -4.52 -1.09 34.97
N ILE A 498 -5.13 -1.07 33.78
CA ILE A 498 -4.42 -1.17 32.50
C ILE A 498 -3.58 0.09 32.25
N PHE A 499 -4.12 1.27 32.56
CA PHE A 499 -3.38 2.54 32.46
C PHE A 499 -2.19 2.56 33.44
N ALA A 500 -2.41 2.22 34.71
CA ALA A 500 -1.35 2.13 35.73
C ALA A 500 -0.25 1.15 35.33
N GLY A 501 -0.62 -0.02 34.78
CA GLY A 501 0.35 -0.99 34.24
C GLY A 501 1.17 -0.49 33.05
N THR A 502 0.68 0.50 32.31
CA THR A 502 1.42 1.13 31.20
C THR A 502 2.25 2.32 31.67
N VAL A 503 1.76 3.12 32.63
CA VAL A 503 2.56 4.15 33.32
C VAL A 503 3.76 3.50 34.01
N LEU A 504 3.59 2.34 34.65
CA LEU A 504 4.72 1.54 35.14
C LEU A 504 5.70 1.25 34.01
N LEU A 505 5.28 0.65 32.88
CA LEU A 505 6.18 0.37 31.74
C LEU A 505 6.87 1.62 31.14
N MET A 506 6.33 2.82 31.33
CA MET A 506 6.99 4.09 30.94
C MET A 506 8.09 4.54 31.91
N VAL A 507 8.12 4.00 33.13
CA VAL A 507 9.13 4.24 34.18
C VAL A 507 10.19 3.10 34.19
N ASP A 508 10.27 2.30 33.12
CA ASP A 508 11.21 1.17 33.01
C ASP A 508 12.62 1.66 32.59
N SER A 509 13.44 2.06 33.57
CA SER A 509 14.85 2.45 33.36
C SER A 509 15.76 1.23 33.14
N LEU A 510 16.83 1.44 32.35
CA LEU A 510 17.90 0.45 32.14
C LEU A 510 18.75 0.26 33.41
N GLU A 511 18.99 1.35 34.14
CA GLU A 511 19.65 1.34 35.43
C GLU A 511 18.57 1.27 36.53
N LYS A 512 18.58 0.18 37.28
CA LYS A 512 17.73 -0.05 38.45
C LYS A 512 18.55 -0.70 39.55
N THR A 513 18.33 -0.28 40.79
CA THR A 513 18.86 -0.99 41.96
C THR A 513 18.08 -2.28 42.21
N TRP A 514 18.72 -3.26 42.85
CA TRP A 514 18.08 -4.50 43.31
C TRP A 514 16.84 -4.28 44.20
N GLN A 515 16.73 -3.13 44.85
CA GLN A 515 15.55 -2.77 45.64
C GLN A 515 14.40 -2.33 44.75
N GLU A 516 14.66 -1.47 43.76
CA GLU A 516 13.66 -1.01 42.79
C GLU A 516 13.16 -2.15 41.90
N GLU A 517 14.04 -3.03 41.42
CA GLU A 517 13.63 -4.21 40.66
C GLU A 517 12.71 -5.14 41.49
N ARG A 518 13.00 -5.33 42.78
CA ARG A 518 12.16 -6.15 43.65
C ARG A 518 10.80 -5.50 43.93
N VAL A 519 10.76 -4.19 44.20
CA VAL A 519 9.51 -3.42 44.36
C VAL A 519 8.67 -3.44 43.08
N TRP A 520 9.30 -3.22 41.93
CA TRP A 520 8.72 -3.31 40.60
C TRP A 520 8.09 -4.69 40.34
N SER A 521 8.81 -5.75 40.68
CA SER A 521 8.35 -7.13 40.50
C SER A 521 7.08 -7.43 41.30
N TYR A 522 6.93 -6.88 42.51
CA TYR A 522 5.67 -6.97 43.27
C TYR A 522 4.52 -6.22 42.60
N PHE A 523 4.72 -5.00 42.11
CA PHE A 523 3.67 -4.26 41.38
C PHE A 523 3.23 -4.99 40.10
N VAL A 524 4.19 -5.53 39.34
CA VAL A 524 3.92 -6.28 38.11
C VAL A 524 3.18 -7.59 38.40
N LEU A 525 3.52 -8.30 39.49
CA LEU A 525 2.82 -9.51 39.93
C LEU A 525 1.39 -9.20 40.41
N THR A 526 1.20 -8.13 41.17
CA THR A 526 -0.11 -7.68 41.66
C THR A 526 -1.06 -7.38 40.50
N LEU A 527 -0.58 -6.64 39.48
CA LEU A 527 -1.37 -6.37 38.28
C LEU A 527 -1.68 -7.65 37.48
N MET A 528 -0.73 -8.57 37.34
CA MET A 528 -0.98 -9.86 36.68
C MET A 528 -2.10 -10.64 37.38
N LEU A 529 -2.07 -10.70 38.71
CA LEU A 529 -3.07 -11.39 39.52
C LEU A 529 -4.45 -10.73 39.41
N ILE A 530 -4.52 -9.40 39.36
CA ILE A 530 -5.77 -8.65 39.10
C ILE A 530 -6.38 -9.01 37.74
N PHE A 531 -5.58 -9.08 36.68
CA PHE A 531 -6.08 -9.47 35.34
C PHE A 531 -6.45 -10.95 35.25
N PHE A 532 -5.75 -11.84 35.95
CA PHE A 532 -6.14 -13.24 36.04
C PHE A 532 -7.50 -13.41 36.74
N LEU A 533 -7.71 -12.72 37.86
CA LEU A 533 -9.00 -12.70 38.55
C LEU A 533 -10.11 -12.12 37.66
N GLU A 534 -9.85 -11.03 36.92
CA GLU A 534 -10.81 -10.47 35.97
C GLU A 534 -11.26 -11.52 34.93
N SER A 535 -10.31 -12.13 34.22
CA SER A 535 -10.60 -13.14 33.19
C SER A 535 -11.30 -14.36 33.78
N PHE A 536 -10.87 -14.85 34.94
CA PHE A 536 -11.48 -16.00 35.61
C PHE A 536 -12.95 -15.72 36.02
N LEU A 537 -13.21 -14.59 36.68
CA LEU A 537 -14.56 -14.19 37.11
C LEU A 537 -15.49 -13.99 35.90
N LYS A 538 -15.00 -13.37 34.81
CA LYS A 538 -15.74 -13.22 33.56
C LYS A 538 -16.04 -14.57 32.89
N ILE A 539 -15.12 -15.54 32.92
CA ILE A 539 -15.36 -16.90 32.43
C ILE A 539 -16.42 -17.61 33.31
N CYS A 540 -16.38 -17.46 34.64
CA CYS A 540 -17.42 -18.01 35.53
C CYS A 540 -18.81 -17.42 35.29
N ALA A 541 -18.92 -16.11 35.02
CA ALA A 541 -20.18 -15.47 34.67
C ALA A 541 -20.67 -15.87 33.26
N PHE A 542 -19.92 -15.51 32.23
CA PHE A 542 -20.36 -15.59 30.83
C PHE A 542 -20.15 -16.98 30.19
N SER A 543 -19.30 -17.83 30.76
CA SER A 543 -19.00 -19.18 30.25
C SER A 543 -18.65 -19.18 28.76
N ARG A 544 -19.24 -20.06 27.94
CA ARG A 544 -19.01 -20.14 26.48
C ARG A 544 -19.23 -18.81 25.74
N SER A 545 -20.00 -17.88 26.27
CA SER A 545 -20.18 -16.56 25.67
C SER A 545 -19.01 -15.60 25.88
N TYR A 546 -18.12 -15.87 26.86
CA TYR A 546 -16.89 -15.09 27.04
C TYR A 546 -16.05 -15.09 25.75
N PHE A 547 -15.82 -16.29 25.20
CA PHE A 547 -15.01 -16.51 24.01
C PHE A 547 -15.68 -16.08 22.69
N LYS A 548 -16.95 -15.65 22.73
CA LYS A 548 -17.64 -15.07 21.55
C LYS A 548 -17.24 -13.61 21.29
N ASP A 549 -16.73 -12.88 22.29
CA ASP A 549 -16.18 -11.54 22.07
C ASP A 549 -14.66 -11.63 21.88
N ASN A 550 -14.20 -11.24 20.69
CA ASN A 550 -12.78 -11.28 20.33
C ASN A 550 -11.89 -10.50 21.31
N LEU A 551 -12.42 -9.44 21.95
CA LEU A 551 -11.66 -8.64 22.91
C LEU A 551 -11.38 -9.43 24.20
N ASN A 552 -12.40 -10.12 24.73
CA ASN A 552 -12.27 -11.00 25.89
C ASN A 552 -11.33 -12.18 25.60
N THR A 553 -11.40 -12.75 24.39
CA THR A 553 -10.49 -13.83 23.95
C THR A 553 -9.04 -13.35 23.89
N ILE A 554 -8.77 -12.15 23.37
CA ILE A 554 -7.42 -11.54 23.37
C ILE A 554 -6.94 -11.29 24.80
N ASP A 555 -7.77 -10.69 25.67
CA ASP A 555 -7.38 -10.40 27.05
C ASP A 555 -7.01 -11.68 27.83
N PHE A 556 -7.76 -12.76 27.63
CA PHE A 556 -7.46 -14.08 28.20
C PHE A 556 -6.16 -14.69 27.65
N VAL A 557 -5.94 -14.66 26.33
CA VAL A 557 -4.69 -15.14 25.72
C VAL A 557 -3.48 -14.37 26.27
N LEU A 558 -3.61 -13.05 26.46
CA LEU A 558 -2.57 -12.22 27.09
C LEU A 558 -2.33 -12.57 28.57
N VAL A 559 -3.38 -12.90 29.34
CA VAL A 559 -3.22 -13.41 30.72
C VAL A 559 -2.48 -14.75 30.70
N VAL A 560 -2.89 -15.69 29.85
CA VAL A 560 -2.31 -17.03 29.74
C VAL A 560 -0.83 -16.96 29.36
N PHE A 561 -0.45 -16.18 28.35
CA PHE A 561 0.96 -15.95 28.02
C PHE A 561 1.73 -15.25 29.15
N SER A 562 1.10 -14.36 29.93
CA SER A 562 1.78 -13.69 31.04
C SER A 562 2.07 -14.63 32.23
N LEU A 563 1.23 -15.64 32.45
CA LEU A 563 1.46 -16.70 33.45
C LEU A 563 2.49 -17.72 32.96
N PHE A 564 2.36 -18.20 31.71
CA PHE A 564 3.37 -19.05 31.09
C PHE A 564 4.74 -18.36 31.04
N GLY A 565 4.81 -17.04 30.88
CA GLY A 565 6.05 -16.28 30.90
C GLY A 565 6.83 -16.33 32.23
N ILE A 566 6.19 -16.66 33.36
CA ILE A 566 6.88 -16.93 34.63
C ILE A 566 7.50 -18.34 34.57
N PHE A 567 6.68 -19.36 34.29
CA PHE A 567 7.12 -20.76 34.24
C PHE A 567 8.17 -21.03 33.14
N ILE A 568 8.04 -20.35 32.00
CA ILE A 568 8.99 -20.42 30.88
C ILE A 568 10.32 -19.75 31.26
N ALA A 569 10.36 -18.76 32.16
CA ALA A 569 11.63 -18.12 32.52
C ALA A 569 12.63 -19.12 33.14
N GLU A 570 12.16 -20.04 34.00
CA GLU A 570 12.96 -21.09 34.62
C GLU A 570 13.37 -22.20 33.63
N LEU A 571 12.48 -22.53 32.67
CA LEU A 571 12.74 -23.57 31.67
C LEU A 571 13.64 -23.08 30.52
N LEU A 572 13.47 -21.83 30.08
CA LEU A 572 14.15 -21.29 28.90
C LEU A 572 15.62 -20.97 29.19
N SER A 573 15.94 -20.54 30.42
CA SER A 573 17.32 -20.35 30.89
C SER A 573 18.17 -21.62 30.85
N PHE A 574 17.55 -22.79 30.76
CA PHE A 574 18.23 -24.08 30.67
C PHE A 574 18.52 -24.52 29.21
N TYR A 575 17.83 -23.94 28.21
CA TYR A 575 17.78 -24.53 26.86
C TYR A 575 17.96 -23.58 25.65
N PHE A 576 17.32 -22.40 25.57
CA PHE A 576 17.29 -21.63 24.31
C PHE A 576 17.14 -20.10 24.46
N PHE A 577 18.02 -19.33 23.82
CA PHE A 577 17.99 -17.86 23.65
C PHE A 577 18.18 -17.00 24.92
N SER A 578 18.56 -15.74 24.70
CA SER A 578 18.69 -14.74 25.78
C SER A 578 17.32 -14.28 26.28
N VAL A 579 17.22 -14.18 27.61
CA VAL A 579 15.98 -13.88 28.35
C VAL A 579 15.35 -12.53 27.94
N ASN A 580 16.14 -11.58 27.43
CA ASN A 580 15.67 -10.27 26.96
C ASN A 580 14.52 -10.34 25.95
N SER A 581 14.45 -11.39 25.13
CA SER A 581 13.34 -11.58 24.16
C SER A 581 11.97 -11.74 24.84
N LEU A 582 11.92 -12.33 26.05
CA LEU A 582 10.70 -12.47 26.85
C LEU A 582 10.22 -11.12 27.41
N HIS A 583 11.06 -10.08 27.47
CA HIS A 583 10.63 -8.75 27.88
C HIS A 583 9.67 -8.11 26.85
N LEU A 584 9.79 -8.46 25.57
CA LEU A 584 8.87 -7.97 24.52
C LEU A 584 7.43 -8.48 24.74
N LEU A 585 7.24 -9.63 25.38
CA LEU A 585 5.91 -10.12 25.79
C LEU A 585 5.27 -9.25 26.89
N ARG A 586 6.05 -8.41 27.60
CA ARG A 586 5.50 -7.39 28.52
C ARG A 586 4.80 -6.26 27.75
N LEU A 587 5.32 -5.86 26.58
CA LEU A 587 4.71 -4.84 25.71
C LEU A 587 3.35 -5.28 25.14
N ALA A 588 3.11 -6.58 24.97
CA ALA A 588 1.81 -7.11 24.55
C ALA A 588 0.67 -6.70 25.50
N ARG A 589 0.97 -6.37 26.77
CA ARG A 589 0.01 -5.85 27.75
C ARG A 589 -0.49 -4.44 27.41
N VAL A 590 0.32 -3.62 26.72
CA VAL A 590 -0.05 -2.27 26.26
C VAL A 590 -1.13 -2.32 25.17
N SER A 591 -1.20 -3.43 24.40
CA SER A 591 -2.25 -3.62 23.39
C SER A 591 -3.68 -3.59 23.95
N ARG A 592 -3.85 -3.84 25.26
CA ARG A 592 -5.12 -3.71 25.99
C ARG A 592 -5.63 -2.28 26.00
N ILE A 593 -4.75 -1.27 26.11
CA ILE A 593 -5.14 0.14 26.04
C ILE A 593 -5.78 0.45 24.69
N ILE A 594 -5.08 0.08 23.60
CA ILE A 594 -5.46 0.40 22.23
C ILE A 594 -6.87 -0.11 21.90
N HIS A 595 -7.25 -1.28 22.42
CA HIS A 595 -8.55 -1.90 22.18
C HIS A 595 -9.65 -1.48 23.16
N ARG A 596 -9.30 -1.08 24.38
CA ARG A 596 -10.25 -0.88 25.49
C ARG A 596 -10.53 0.60 25.80
N ILE A 597 -9.76 1.55 25.25
CA ILE A 597 -10.14 2.98 25.22
C ILE A 597 -11.47 3.15 24.44
N PRO A 598 -12.54 3.70 25.04
CA PRO A 598 -13.80 4.02 24.34
C PRO A 598 -13.70 5.36 23.57
N GLY A 599 -12.55 5.64 22.96
CA GLY A 599 -12.13 6.97 22.51
C GLY A 599 -12.30 7.21 21.01
N THR A 600 -13.29 8.04 20.67
CA THR A 600 -13.67 8.50 19.32
C THR A 600 -14.17 7.41 18.36
N MET A 601 -15.14 7.76 17.51
CA MET A 601 -15.43 6.96 16.31
C MET A 601 -14.24 7.02 15.34
N ARG A 602 -13.59 8.17 15.20
CA ARG A 602 -12.51 8.42 14.21
C ARG A 602 -11.40 7.37 14.27
N LEU A 603 -10.86 7.05 15.46
CA LEU A 603 -9.79 6.05 15.60
C LEU A 603 -10.24 4.63 15.18
N ARG A 604 -11.50 4.25 15.45
CA ARG A 604 -12.04 2.94 15.04
C ARG A 604 -12.17 2.83 13.53
N HIS A 605 -12.58 3.90 12.84
CA HIS A 605 -12.66 3.93 11.39
C HIS A 605 -11.27 3.95 10.75
N LEU A 606 -10.29 4.65 11.34
CA LEU A 606 -8.89 4.57 10.91
C LEU A 606 -8.33 3.14 10.98
N ILE A 607 -8.58 2.42 12.08
CA ILE A 607 -8.16 1.02 12.25
C ILE A 607 -8.90 0.08 11.28
N ALA A 608 -10.19 0.33 11.01
CA ALA A 608 -10.97 -0.45 10.06
C ALA A 608 -10.59 -0.16 8.59
N ALA A 609 -10.26 1.09 8.26
CA ALA A 609 -9.73 1.51 6.97
C ALA A 609 -8.38 0.84 6.67
N TRP A 610 -7.46 0.89 7.64
CA TRP A 610 -6.19 0.16 7.53
C TRP A 610 -6.42 -1.34 7.31
N LYS A 611 -7.38 -1.96 8.01
CA LYS A 611 -7.79 -3.36 7.78
C LYS A 611 -8.41 -3.63 6.40
N LYS A 612 -9.10 -2.65 5.79
CA LYS A 612 -9.62 -2.72 4.40
C LYS A 612 -8.48 -2.72 3.38
N SER A 613 -7.46 -1.88 3.59
CA SER A 613 -6.27 -1.80 2.73
C SER A 613 -5.32 -3.00 2.88
N LEU A 614 -5.28 -3.66 4.04
CA LEU A 614 -4.30 -4.70 4.39
C LEU A 614 -4.15 -5.82 3.33
N PRO A 615 -5.21 -6.39 2.72
CA PRO A 615 -5.05 -7.41 1.67
C PRO A 615 -4.36 -6.89 0.40
N ALA A 616 -4.62 -5.65 -0.01
CA ALA A 616 -3.92 -5.00 -1.14
C ALA A 616 -2.44 -4.77 -0.79
N LEU A 617 -2.20 -4.20 0.40
CA LEU A 617 -0.85 -3.92 0.90
C LEU A 617 -0.04 -5.21 1.07
N PHE A 618 -0.64 -6.33 1.47
CA PHE A 618 0.03 -7.62 1.54
C PHE A 618 0.43 -8.14 0.15
N ASN A 619 -0.49 -8.10 -0.83
CA ASN A 619 -0.18 -8.50 -2.20
C ASN A 619 0.98 -7.66 -2.78
N LEU A 620 0.96 -6.33 -2.59
CA LEU A 620 2.03 -5.42 -3.02
C LEU A 620 3.34 -5.61 -2.24
N SER A 621 3.27 -5.82 -0.92
CA SER A 621 4.44 -6.08 -0.08
C SER A 621 5.13 -7.39 -0.43
N LEU A 622 4.42 -8.38 -0.99
CA LEU A 622 5.03 -9.62 -1.48
C LEU A 622 5.78 -9.38 -2.79
N VAL A 623 5.27 -8.52 -3.69
CA VAL A 623 6.04 -8.06 -4.87
C VAL A 623 7.31 -7.33 -4.43
N LEU A 624 7.20 -6.39 -3.50
CA LEU A 624 8.35 -5.65 -2.95
C LEU A 624 9.36 -6.60 -2.29
N PHE A 625 8.91 -7.56 -1.48
CA PHE A 625 9.79 -8.55 -0.84
C PHE A 625 10.57 -9.39 -1.87
N VAL A 626 9.92 -9.86 -2.93
CA VAL A 626 10.59 -10.62 -4.00
C VAL A 626 11.62 -9.76 -4.74
N LEU A 627 11.34 -8.47 -4.97
CA LEU A 627 12.33 -7.54 -5.55
C LEU A 627 13.54 -7.34 -4.61
N ILE A 628 13.30 -7.08 -3.31
CA ILE A 628 14.38 -6.96 -2.31
C ILE A 628 15.22 -8.24 -2.25
N PHE A 629 14.59 -9.40 -2.25
CA PHE A 629 15.26 -10.71 -2.23
C PHE A 629 16.15 -10.90 -3.45
N THR A 630 15.61 -10.67 -4.66
CA THR A 630 16.37 -10.78 -5.93
C THR A 630 17.58 -9.84 -5.96
N TYR A 631 17.42 -8.59 -5.53
CA TYR A 631 18.55 -7.65 -5.46
C TYR A 631 19.55 -8.00 -4.35
N ALA A 632 19.11 -8.52 -3.20
CA ALA A 632 20.02 -9.03 -2.16
C ALA A 632 20.87 -10.21 -2.66
N SER A 633 20.29 -11.14 -3.44
CA SER A 633 21.02 -12.24 -4.09
C SER A 633 22.00 -11.74 -5.17
N PHE A 634 21.62 -10.77 -6.00
CA PHE A 634 22.57 -10.15 -6.93
C PHE A 634 23.70 -9.43 -6.19
N GLY A 635 23.39 -8.74 -5.07
CA GLY A 635 24.37 -8.08 -4.22
C GLY A 635 25.41 -9.04 -3.65
N THR A 636 24.99 -10.21 -3.16
CA THR A 636 25.93 -11.27 -2.71
C THR A 636 26.82 -11.80 -3.85
N PHE A 637 26.35 -11.82 -5.10
CA PHE A 637 27.18 -12.28 -6.23
C PHE A 637 28.13 -11.22 -6.78
N PHE A 638 27.79 -9.93 -6.72
CA PHE A 638 28.63 -8.86 -7.27
C PHE A 638 29.53 -8.15 -6.25
N PHE A 639 29.10 -8.04 -4.98
CA PHE A 639 29.73 -7.13 -4.01
C PHE A 639 30.21 -7.81 -2.72
N SER A 640 30.08 -9.14 -2.58
CA SER A 640 30.50 -9.88 -1.38
C SER A 640 32.00 -9.83 -1.09
N HIS A 641 32.83 -9.48 -2.08
CA HIS A 641 34.27 -9.23 -1.89
C HIS A 641 34.57 -7.86 -1.26
N ILE A 642 33.61 -6.92 -1.27
CA ILE A 642 33.78 -5.57 -0.72
C ILE A 642 33.53 -5.61 0.79
N LYS A 643 34.59 -5.45 1.58
CA LYS A 643 34.54 -5.47 3.04
C LYS A 643 34.23 -4.10 3.62
N TYR A 644 32.97 -3.91 4.03
CA TYR A 644 32.52 -2.74 4.79
C TYR A 644 32.72 -3.00 6.30
N ASN A 645 33.23 -2.01 7.05
CA ASN A 645 33.49 -2.12 8.50
C ASN A 645 32.23 -2.14 9.39
N THR A 646 31.07 -2.54 8.86
CA THR A 646 29.81 -2.67 9.62
C THR A 646 29.02 -3.88 9.12
N SER A 647 28.03 -4.32 9.90
CA SER A 647 27.09 -5.39 9.53
C SER A 647 26.17 -5.07 8.34
N ARG A 648 26.30 -3.89 7.72
CA ARG A 648 25.70 -3.55 6.43
C ARG A 648 26.72 -3.83 5.32
N ASN A 649 26.88 -5.11 4.99
CA ASN A 649 27.79 -5.58 3.95
C ASN A 649 27.11 -6.65 3.07
N PHE A 650 27.77 -7.03 1.97
CA PHE A 650 27.25 -8.04 1.04
C PHE A 650 27.87 -9.44 1.25
N GLU A 651 28.62 -9.68 2.33
CA GLU A 651 29.35 -10.94 2.56
C GLU A 651 28.41 -12.15 2.74
N THR A 652 27.23 -11.94 3.35
CA THR A 652 26.21 -12.97 3.57
C THR A 652 24.85 -12.50 3.09
N PHE A 653 23.99 -13.42 2.67
CA PHE A 653 22.63 -13.08 2.23
C PHE A 653 21.83 -12.34 3.33
N GLY A 654 22.04 -12.68 4.61
CA GLY A 654 21.38 -12.00 5.73
C GLY A 654 21.77 -10.52 5.84
N ASN A 655 23.06 -10.20 5.73
CA ASN A 655 23.54 -8.82 5.76
C ASN A 655 23.07 -8.05 4.52
N SER A 656 23.15 -8.67 3.34
CA SER A 656 22.63 -8.11 2.08
C SER A 656 21.13 -7.79 2.16
N LEU A 657 20.33 -8.69 2.73
CA LEU A 657 18.89 -8.51 2.89
C LEU A 657 18.57 -7.35 3.84
N ILE A 658 19.29 -7.24 4.95
CA ILE A 658 19.15 -6.11 5.90
C ILE A 658 19.56 -4.79 5.24
N PHE A 659 20.66 -4.77 4.50
CA PHE A 659 21.15 -3.58 3.82
C PHE A 659 20.20 -3.10 2.71
N MET A 660 19.74 -4.01 1.85
CA MET A 660 18.71 -3.72 0.85
C MET A 660 17.41 -3.24 1.50
N LEU A 661 16.97 -3.85 2.61
CA LEU A 661 15.78 -3.41 3.34
C LEU A 661 15.92 -1.99 3.93
N THR A 662 17.10 -1.59 4.41
CA THR A 662 17.35 -0.18 4.79
C THR A 662 17.33 0.74 3.57
N THR A 663 17.92 0.31 2.45
CA THR A 663 17.99 1.08 1.20
C THR A 663 16.62 1.35 0.56
N VAL A 664 15.61 0.48 0.75
CA VAL A 664 14.21 0.76 0.32
C VAL A 664 13.64 2.03 0.96
N THR A 665 14.10 2.41 2.15
CA THR A 665 13.72 3.68 2.82
C THR A 665 14.56 4.87 2.37
N TRP A 666 15.32 4.74 1.27
CA TRP A 666 16.36 5.66 0.82
C TRP A 666 17.45 5.92 1.89
N ALA A 667 17.70 4.99 2.81
CA ALA A 667 18.66 5.17 3.90
C ALA A 667 19.90 4.28 3.72
N GLY A 668 21.08 4.89 3.60
CA GLY A 668 22.37 4.19 3.58
C GLY A 668 22.84 3.73 2.19
N TRP A 669 22.15 4.10 1.11
CA TRP A 669 22.56 3.77 -0.26
C TRP A 669 23.82 4.53 -0.71
N ASP A 670 24.00 5.73 -0.14
CA ASP A 670 25.22 6.53 -0.15
C ASP A 670 26.45 5.73 0.31
N MET A 671 26.30 4.86 1.31
CA MET A 671 27.39 3.98 1.79
C MET A 671 27.85 2.94 0.76
N MET A 672 27.06 2.72 -0.32
CA MET A 672 27.42 1.82 -1.42
C MET A 672 28.16 2.53 -2.56
N LEU A 673 28.04 3.86 -2.66
CA LEU A 673 28.85 4.69 -3.56
C LEU A 673 30.11 5.24 -2.88
N TYR A 674 30.07 5.36 -1.55
CA TYR A 674 31.21 5.77 -0.73
C TYR A 674 31.54 4.67 0.31
N PRO A 675 32.04 3.49 -0.12
CA PRO A 675 32.59 2.51 0.80
C PRO A 675 33.79 3.14 1.52
N LYS A 676 33.73 3.24 2.84
CA LYS A 676 34.87 3.74 3.62
C LYS A 676 36.02 2.76 3.52
N GLU A 677 37.12 3.20 2.90
CA GLU A 677 38.30 2.38 2.64
C GLU A 677 38.88 1.83 3.95
N ASN A 678 39.29 0.56 3.91
CA ASN A 678 40.23 0.01 4.87
C ASN A 678 41.66 0.30 4.39
N PRO A 679 42.59 0.70 5.27
CA PRO A 679 43.98 0.92 4.88
C PRO A 679 44.57 -0.37 4.31
N GLY A 680 45.15 -0.27 3.10
CA GLY A 680 45.76 -1.40 2.38
C GLY A 680 44.82 -2.21 1.47
N ALA A 681 43.59 -1.77 1.23
CA ALA A 681 42.78 -2.31 0.12
C ALA A 681 43.17 -1.61 -1.21
N GLU A 682 43.39 -2.38 -2.28
CA GLU A 682 43.57 -1.80 -3.62
C GLU A 682 42.23 -1.19 -4.10
N PHE A 683 42.27 0.08 -4.50
CA PHE A 683 41.12 0.78 -5.09
C PHE A 683 40.82 0.22 -6.49
N GLN A 684 40.00 -0.83 -6.56
CA GLN A 684 39.35 -1.17 -7.82
C GLN A 684 38.34 -0.05 -8.16
N PRO A 685 38.50 0.66 -9.29
CA PRO A 685 37.59 1.74 -9.65
C PRO A 685 36.17 1.20 -9.76
N GLN A 686 35.20 1.94 -9.20
CA GLN A 686 33.81 1.50 -9.15
C GLN A 686 33.25 1.33 -10.56
N ASN A 687 33.18 0.07 -11.02
CA ASN A 687 32.53 -0.29 -12.26
C ASN A 687 31.11 0.29 -12.28
N GLY A 688 30.70 0.91 -13.40
CA GLY A 688 29.37 1.54 -13.54
C GLY A 688 28.20 0.60 -13.23
N ASN A 689 28.43 -0.71 -13.25
CA ASN A 689 27.56 -1.77 -12.74
C ASN A 689 27.05 -1.51 -11.30
N ALA A 690 27.89 -0.95 -10.41
CA ALA A 690 27.51 -0.65 -9.02
C ALA A 690 26.51 0.51 -8.94
N VAL A 691 26.77 1.59 -9.68
CA VAL A 691 25.84 2.73 -9.84
C VAL A 691 24.53 2.27 -10.48
N ALA A 692 24.60 1.48 -11.57
CA ALA A 692 23.44 0.96 -12.25
C ALA A 692 22.59 0.04 -11.34
N PHE A 693 23.21 -0.84 -10.56
CA PHE A 693 22.54 -1.66 -9.55
C PHE A 693 21.86 -0.79 -8.47
N CYS A 694 22.54 0.24 -7.98
CA CYS A 694 21.98 1.16 -6.97
C CYS A 694 20.73 1.89 -7.49
N VAL A 695 20.87 2.58 -8.63
CA VAL A 695 19.81 3.43 -9.19
C VAL A 695 18.62 2.58 -9.67
N SER A 696 18.86 1.41 -10.28
CA SER A 696 17.77 0.51 -10.67
C SER A 696 17.02 -0.05 -9.46
N PHE A 697 17.71 -0.43 -8.38
CA PHE A 697 17.07 -0.87 -7.14
C PHE A 697 16.21 0.24 -6.51
N LEU A 698 16.79 1.44 -6.37
CA LEU A 698 16.12 2.60 -5.79
C LEU A 698 14.86 2.97 -6.59
N CYS A 699 14.96 3.12 -7.91
CA CYS A 699 13.82 3.46 -8.77
C CYS A 699 12.70 2.39 -8.76
N LEU A 700 13.06 1.09 -8.83
CA LEU A 700 12.06 0.02 -8.84
C LEU A 700 11.38 -0.16 -7.48
N THR A 701 12.12 -0.07 -6.38
CA THR A 701 11.54 -0.20 -5.03
C THR A 701 10.76 1.05 -4.63
N SER A 702 11.24 2.25 -4.96
CA SER A 702 10.49 3.49 -4.71
C SER A 702 9.19 3.53 -5.49
N TYR A 703 9.15 3.02 -6.73
CA TYR A 703 7.91 2.91 -7.50
C TYR A 703 6.85 2.06 -6.78
N VAL A 704 7.23 0.86 -6.32
CA VAL A 704 6.30 -0.04 -5.59
C VAL A 704 5.90 0.54 -4.24
N VAL A 705 6.83 1.17 -3.49
CA VAL A 705 6.52 1.83 -2.21
C VAL A 705 5.59 3.03 -2.40
N LEU A 706 5.82 3.86 -3.43
CA LEU A 706 5.00 5.04 -3.71
C LEU A 706 3.58 4.64 -4.12
N LEU A 707 3.41 3.58 -4.91
CA LEU A 707 2.09 3.02 -5.21
C LEU A 707 1.44 2.33 -4.00
N MET A 708 2.20 1.69 -3.11
CA MET A 708 1.69 1.15 -1.85
C MET A 708 1.16 2.27 -0.93
N LEU A 709 1.87 3.40 -0.85
CA LEU A 709 1.42 4.60 -0.13
C LEU A 709 0.19 5.23 -0.79
N LEU A 710 0.14 5.28 -2.13
CA LEU A 710 -1.00 5.79 -2.89
C LEU A 710 -2.28 4.97 -2.65
N VAL A 711 -2.17 3.64 -2.63
CA VAL A 711 -3.29 2.74 -2.28
C VAL A 711 -3.81 3.03 -0.88
N LEU A 712 -2.91 3.11 0.11
CA LEU A 712 -3.29 3.44 1.49
C LEU A 712 -3.94 4.83 1.59
N LEU A 713 -3.43 5.82 0.85
CA LEU A 713 -3.99 7.17 0.81
C LEU A 713 -5.41 7.18 0.23
N VAL A 714 -5.64 6.53 -0.91
CA VAL A 714 -6.96 6.53 -1.57
C VAL A 714 -7.98 5.69 -0.80
N ASP A 715 -7.61 4.52 -0.26
CA ASP A 715 -8.50 3.73 0.60
C ASP A 715 -8.90 4.50 1.88
N MET A 716 -7.97 5.26 2.46
CA MET A 716 -8.26 6.15 3.60
C MET A 716 -9.20 7.29 3.19
N LEU A 717 -8.90 8.01 2.09
CA LEU A 717 -9.72 9.14 1.61
C LEU A 717 -11.15 8.70 1.28
N ASN A 718 -11.33 7.55 0.63
CA ASN A 718 -12.64 6.99 0.32
C ASN A 718 -13.48 6.78 1.59
N ILE A 719 -12.88 6.20 2.64
CA ILE A 719 -13.59 5.94 3.91
C ILE A 719 -13.85 7.22 4.71
N PHE A 720 -12.94 8.20 4.68
CA PHE A 720 -13.21 9.52 5.26
C PHE A 720 -14.30 10.28 4.49
N GLY A 721 -14.43 10.06 3.18
CA GLY A 721 -15.54 10.52 2.34
C GLY A 721 -16.87 9.89 2.75
N GLU A 722 -16.95 8.54 2.75
CA GLU A 722 -18.11 7.77 3.25
C GLU A 722 -18.56 8.29 4.64
N MET A 723 -17.61 8.51 5.55
CA MET A 723 -17.84 8.98 6.92
C MET A 723 -18.31 10.44 7.04
N THR A 724 -18.15 11.27 6.00
CA THR A 724 -18.51 12.69 6.03
C THR A 724 -19.86 12.95 5.36
N TYR A 725 -20.27 12.10 4.41
CA TYR A 725 -21.45 12.33 3.56
C TYR A 725 -22.51 11.20 3.57
N ASP A 726 -22.25 9.98 4.08
CA ASP A 726 -23.28 8.92 4.20
C ASP A 726 -23.94 8.91 5.61
N PRO A 727 -25.23 9.30 5.76
CA PRO A 727 -25.96 9.16 7.02
C PRO A 727 -26.27 7.69 7.38
N LEU A 728 -26.24 6.77 6.41
CA LEU A 728 -26.31 5.31 6.61
C LEU A 728 -24.93 4.68 6.89
N SER A 729 -23.95 5.50 7.29
CA SER A 729 -22.63 5.03 7.74
C SER A 729 -22.75 4.08 8.94
N ALA A 730 -21.94 3.00 8.93
CA ALA A 730 -21.95 1.94 9.95
C ALA A 730 -21.93 2.41 11.43
N PRO A 731 -21.23 3.48 11.86
CA PRO A 731 -21.30 3.96 13.24
C PRO A 731 -22.61 4.67 13.57
N SER A 732 -23.25 5.32 12.59
CA SER A 732 -24.54 5.98 12.72
C SER A 732 -25.64 4.93 12.91
N LEU A 733 -25.61 3.87 12.10
CA LEU A 733 -26.44 2.67 12.26
C LEU A 733 -26.20 1.97 13.60
N THR A 734 -24.93 1.76 13.98
CA THR A 734 -24.58 1.16 15.29
C THR A 734 -25.08 2.01 16.47
N HIS A 735 -25.08 3.34 16.35
CA HIS A 735 -25.64 4.23 17.36
C HIS A 735 -27.17 4.18 17.41
N PHE A 736 -27.83 4.14 16.24
CA PHE A 736 -29.27 3.92 16.10
C PHE A 736 -29.70 2.62 16.78
N PHE A 737 -29.15 1.47 16.38
CA PHE A 737 -29.49 0.17 16.97
C PHE A 737 -29.14 0.07 18.47
N LYS A 738 -28.04 0.70 18.94
CA LYS A 738 -27.72 0.77 20.38
C LYS A 738 -28.78 1.56 21.18
N ASN A 739 -29.40 2.58 20.58
CA ASN A 739 -30.49 3.31 21.21
C ASN A 739 -31.83 2.60 21.06
N TRP A 740 -32.15 2.02 19.89
CA TRP A 740 -33.35 1.22 19.65
C TRP A 740 -33.51 0.13 20.71
N LYS A 741 -32.44 -0.61 21.00
CA LYS A 741 -32.40 -1.65 22.03
C LYS A 741 -32.72 -1.18 23.46
N LYS A 742 -32.72 0.13 23.75
CA LYS A 742 -33.16 0.67 25.05
C LYS A 742 -34.69 0.74 25.17
N PHE A 743 -35.40 0.76 24.04
CA PHE A 743 -36.85 0.77 23.94
C PHE A 743 -37.39 -0.64 23.64
N ASP A 744 -36.68 -1.40 22.80
CA ASP A 744 -36.94 -2.81 22.49
C ASP A 744 -35.85 -3.72 23.12
N PRO A 745 -35.99 -4.14 24.38
CA PRO A 745 -35.02 -5.01 25.04
C PRO A 745 -35.17 -6.49 24.67
N GLU A 746 -36.35 -6.91 24.17
CA GLU A 746 -36.66 -8.30 23.83
C GLU A 746 -36.36 -8.65 22.36
N SER A 747 -36.06 -7.65 21.53
CA SER A 747 -35.78 -7.78 20.08
C SER A 747 -37.04 -8.16 19.28
N THR A 748 -38.15 -7.49 19.58
CA THR A 748 -39.44 -7.59 18.87
C THR A 748 -39.47 -6.83 17.54
N HIS A 749 -38.46 -6.00 17.25
CA HIS A 749 -38.36 -5.12 16.08
C HIS A 749 -39.41 -3.99 16.01
N LEU A 750 -40.24 -3.84 17.05
CA LEU A 750 -41.37 -2.92 17.11
C LEU A 750 -41.24 -1.99 18.33
N ILE A 751 -41.65 -0.73 18.19
CA ILE A 751 -41.83 0.21 19.32
C ILE A 751 -43.18 0.91 19.23
N GLN A 752 -43.74 1.35 20.35
CA GLN A 752 -44.95 2.17 20.35
C GLN A 752 -44.66 3.55 19.76
N ARG A 753 -45.58 4.09 18.94
CA ARG A 753 -45.46 5.39 18.26
C ARG A 753 -45.17 6.55 19.21
N SER A 754 -45.71 6.49 20.44
CA SER A 754 -45.45 7.44 21.53
C SER A 754 -43.98 7.53 21.97
N GLN A 755 -43.18 6.48 21.77
CA GLN A 755 -41.76 6.42 22.14
C GLN A 755 -40.84 6.98 21.03
N LEU A 756 -41.37 7.14 19.81
CA LEU A 756 -40.59 7.55 18.63
C LEU A 756 -39.94 8.94 18.76
N PRO A 757 -40.60 10.01 19.27
CA PRO A 757 -39.94 11.32 19.44
C PRO A 757 -38.77 11.25 20.44
N ASP A 758 -38.94 10.40 21.44
CA ASP A 758 -37.98 10.16 22.52
C ASP A 758 -36.79 9.28 22.08
N LEU A 759 -36.95 8.47 21.03
CA LEU A 759 -35.86 7.84 20.31
C LEU A 759 -35.10 8.88 19.48
N CYS A 760 -35.81 9.68 18.67
CA CYS A 760 -35.24 10.66 17.74
C CYS A 760 -34.37 11.70 18.45
N ASP A 761 -34.79 12.24 19.59
CA ASP A 761 -33.98 13.19 20.37
C ASP A 761 -32.69 12.56 20.92
N LYS A 762 -32.71 11.26 21.25
CA LYS A 762 -31.55 10.52 21.79
C LYS A 762 -30.55 10.11 20.71
N LEU A 763 -30.87 10.26 19.42
CA LEU A 763 -29.94 10.03 18.30
C LEU A 763 -28.88 11.16 18.22
N ARG A 764 -27.94 11.01 17.27
CA ARG A 764 -26.91 12.02 16.97
C ARG A 764 -27.10 12.51 15.54
N LYS A 765 -26.76 13.77 15.28
CA LYS A 765 -26.64 14.28 13.91
C LYS A 765 -25.69 13.36 13.10
N PRO A 766 -26.02 13.02 11.84
CA PRO A 766 -27.11 13.57 11.02
C PRO A 766 -28.52 13.08 11.43
N LEU A 767 -28.67 11.84 11.92
CA LEU A 767 -29.95 11.20 12.25
C LEU A 767 -30.70 11.74 13.50
N LYS A 768 -30.39 12.95 14.00
CA LYS A 768 -31.13 13.56 15.13
C LYS A 768 -32.15 14.58 14.62
N ILE A 769 -33.42 14.28 14.86
CA ILE A 769 -34.52 15.24 14.76
C ILE A 769 -34.76 15.83 16.17
N SER A 770 -34.85 17.16 16.26
CA SER A 770 -35.28 17.85 17.48
C SER A 770 -36.77 17.62 17.72
N LYS A 771 -37.17 17.34 18.96
CA LYS A 771 -38.58 17.12 19.31
C LYS A 771 -39.40 18.39 18.99
N PRO A 772 -40.44 18.34 18.14
CA PRO A 772 -41.35 19.47 17.99
C PRO A 772 -42.07 19.69 19.32
N SER A 773 -42.34 20.96 19.64
CA SER A 773 -43.23 21.28 20.77
C SER A 773 -44.67 20.98 20.35
N ASP A 774 -45.44 20.43 21.28
CA ASP A 774 -46.89 20.22 21.20
C ASP A 774 -47.37 19.39 20.00
N LEU A 775 -47.22 18.06 20.11
CA LEU A 775 -47.94 17.09 19.28
C LEU A 775 -48.51 15.97 20.16
N ASP A 776 -49.83 15.99 20.38
CA ASP A 776 -50.53 15.03 21.24
C ASP A 776 -50.84 13.75 20.44
N LEU A 777 -50.13 12.66 20.76
CA LEU A 777 -50.11 11.44 19.95
C LEU A 777 -50.99 10.35 20.58
N SER A 778 -52.19 10.22 20.02
CA SER A 778 -53.13 9.13 20.31
C SER A 778 -52.51 7.73 20.10
N PRO A 779 -53.01 6.67 20.78
CA PRO A 779 -52.38 5.36 20.76
C PRO A 779 -52.74 4.56 19.48
N GLU A 780 -52.02 4.84 18.39
CA GLU A 780 -52.05 4.03 17.16
C GLU A 780 -50.72 3.32 16.88
N ASP A 781 -50.86 2.14 16.28
CA ASP A 781 -49.92 1.13 15.76
C ASP A 781 -48.43 1.10 16.16
N PRO A 782 -47.88 -0.11 16.43
CA PRO A 782 -46.46 -0.30 16.69
C PRO A 782 -45.64 -0.06 15.41
N VAL A 783 -44.63 0.81 15.51
CA VAL A 783 -43.78 1.21 14.39
C VAL A 783 -42.57 0.29 14.30
N HIS A 784 -42.31 -0.23 13.10
CA HIS A 784 -41.23 -1.19 12.84
C HIS A 784 -39.87 -0.51 12.57
N CYS A 785 -38.80 -1.17 13.03
CA CYS A 785 -37.42 -0.67 13.06
C CYS A 785 -36.87 -0.21 11.70
N ARG A 786 -37.17 -0.97 10.64
CA ARG A 786 -36.77 -0.68 9.25
C ARG A 786 -37.31 0.65 8.77
N ASP A 787 -38.58 0.92 9.05
CA ASP A 787 -39.32 2.00 8.40
C ASP A 787 -39.05 3.35 9.09
N VAL A 788 -38.76 3.32 10.40
CA VAL A 788 -38.13 4.44 11.12
C VAL A 788 -36.75 4.76 10.54
N LEU A 789 -35.92 3.74 10.30
CA LEU A 789 -34.58 3.93 9.73
C LEU A 789 -34.62 4.49 8.30
N LEU A 790 -35.57 4.01 7.49
CA LEU A 790 -35.83 4.52 6.14
C LEU A 790 -36.25 5.99 6.16
N ALA A 791 -37.20 6.37 7.03
CA ALA A 791 -37.64 7.77 7.16
C ALA A 791 -36.49 8.71 7.58
N LEU A 792 -35.74 8.32 8.62
CA LEU A 792 -34.61 9.11 9.14
C LEU A 792 -33.47 9.26 8.13
N SER A 793 -33.23 8.25 7.28
CA SER A 793 -32.15 8.30 6.29
C SER A 793 -32.54 9.07 5.02
N VAL A 794 -33.81 9.01 4.58
CA VAL A 794 -34.33 9.88 3.51
C VAL A 794 -34.24 11.35 3.93
N GLN A 795 -34.69 11.69 5.14
CA GLN A 795 -34.61 13.06 5.65
C GLN A 795 -33.17 13.54 5.84
N ALA A 796 -32.24 12.65 6.23
CA ALA A 796 -30.83 12.99 6.38
C ALA A 796 -30.03 13.07 5.05
N LEU A 797 -30.67 12.80 3.90
CA LEU A 797 -30.07 12.90 2.57
C LEU A 797 -30.56 14.10 1.74
N GLU A 798 -31.78 14.57 2.01
CA GLU A 798 -32.47 15.78 1.48
C GLU A 798 -32.55 16.00 -0.05
N ASP A 799 -31.73 15.34 -0.89
CA ASP A 799 -31.62 15.62 -2.34
C ASP A 799 -31.32 14.36 -3.20
N SER A 800 -31.51 13.15 -2.67
CA SER A 800 -31.17 11.90 -3.38
C SER A 800 -32.32 11.39 -4.28
N GLY A 801 -32.20 11.59 -5.61
CA GLY A 801 -33.25 11.28 -6.59
C GLY A 801 -33.76 9.81 -6.62
N ASP A 802 -32.90 8.82 -6.37
CA ASP A 802 -33.28 7.40 -6.41
C ASP A 802 -33.77 6.87 -5.05
N ARG A 803 -35.04 7.12 -4.71
CA ARG A 803 -35.67 6.56 -3.49
C ARG A 803 -35.66 5.02 -3.47
N GLU A 804 -35.68 4.38 -4.64
CA GLU A 804 -35.65 2.91 -4.76
C GLU A 804 -34.25 2.32 -4.57
N ALA A 805 -33.21 2.92 -5.17
CA ALA A 805 -31.82 2.48 -4.93
C ALA A 805 -31.40 2.73 -3.48
N LEU A 806 -31.90 3.80 -2.86
CA LEU A 806 -31.76 4.06 -1.42
C LEU A 806 -32.47 2.98 -0.59
N ARG A 807 -33.72 2.63 -0.90
CA ARG A 807 -34.47 1.54 -0.23
C ARG A 807 -33.72 0.21 -0.34
N ALA A 808 -33.23 -0.16 -1.53
CA ALA A 808 -32.47 -1.39 -1.74
C ALA A 808 -31.17 -1.43 -0.91
N ARG A 809 -30.42 -0.33 -0.84
CA ARG A 809 -29.24 -0.18 0.04
C ARG A 809 -29.58 -0.28 1.53
N ILE A 810 -30.75 0.22 1.93
CA ILE A 810 -31.21 0.14 3.32
C ILE A 810 -31.63 -1.29 3.65
N ASP A 811 -32.29 -2.00 2.74
CA ASP A 811 -32.68 -3.40 2.93
C ASP A 811 -31.46 -4.33 3.00
N GLU A 812 -30.46 -4.12 2.13
CA GLU A 812 -29.15 -4.79 2.21
C GLU A 812 -28.45 -4.55 3.56
N LYS A 813 -28.28 -3.28 3.96
CA LYS A 813 -27.68 -2.93 5.26
C LYS A 813 -28.51 -3.42 6.45
N TYR A 814 -29.85 -3.43 6.38
CA TYR A 814 -30.72 -3.91 7.45
C TYR A 814 -30.56 -5.41 7.65
N LEU A 815 -30.52 -6.20 6.56
CA LEU A 815 -30.26 -7.64 6.60
C LEU A 815 -28.85 -7.98 7.12
N GLU A 816 -27.82 -7.16 6.81
CA GLU A 816 -26.49 -7.33 7.41
C GLU A 816 -26.47 -7.17 8.94
N PHE A 817 -27.23 -6.22 9.48
CA PHE A 817 -27.34 -5.98 10.92
C PHE A 817 -28.34 -6.92 11.63
N MET A 818 -29.37 -7.39 10.93
CA MET A 818 -30.50 -8.17 11.48
C MET A 818 -30.76 -9.47 10.67
N PRO A 819 -29.82 -10.44 10.63
CA PRO A 819 -29.95 -11.65 9.79
C PRO A 819 -31.04 -12.65 10.25
N ASN A 820 -31.70 -12.38 11.38
CA ASN A 820 -32.76 -13.21 11.97
C ASN A 820 -34.10 -12.44 12.08
N GLY A 821 -34.37 -11.48 11.20
CA GLY A 821 -35.73 -10.95 11.05
C GLY A 821 -36.73 -12.06 10.66
N PRO A 822 -38.04 -11.92 10.97
CA PRO A 822 -39.04 -12.85 10.47
C PRO A 822 -39.06 -12.89 8.93
N SER A 823 -39.59 -13.98 8.37
CA SER A 823 -39.80 -14.12 6.92
C SER A 823 -40.66 -12.96 6.38
N GLN A 824 -40.47 -12.64 5.10
CA GLN A 824 -40.99 -11.45 4.43
C GLN A 824 -42.50 -11.54 4.09
N GLU A 825 -43.29 -11.87 5.09
CA GLU A 825 -44.75 -11.93 5.08
C GLU A 825 -45.29 -10.89 6.08
N ASN A 826 -46.52 -10.40 5.89
CA ASN A 826 -47.18 -9.35 6.70
C ASN A 826 -46.68 -7.90 6.52
N SER A 827 -46.05 -7.55 5.39
CA SER A 827 -45.83 -6.13 5.01
C SER A 827 -47.04 -5.46 4.32
N CYS A 828 -48.15 -6.17 4.13
CA CYS A 828 -49.28 -5.72 3.29
C CYS A 828 -50.34 -4.87 4.02
N THR A 829 -50.36 -4.85 5.35
CA THR A 829 -51.39 -4.18 6.16
C THR A 829 -51.47 -2.66 5.98
N LEU A 830 -50.42 -2.02 5.45
CA LEU A 830 -50.40 -0.58 5.20
C LEU A 830 -50.70 -0.19 3.73
N GLN A 831 -50.69 -1.15 2.79
CA GLN A 831 -51.13 -0.89 1.41
C GLN A 831 -52.63 -1.10 1.24
N MET A 832 -53.20 -2.19 1.80
CA MET A 832 -54.65 -2.42 1.74
C MET A 832 -55.45 -1.25 2.31
N ASN A 833 -55.04 -0.70 3.46
CA ASN A 833 -55.74 0.43 4.08
C ASN A 833 -55.66 1.74 3.26
N GLN A 834 -54.69 1.87 2.33
CA GLN A 834 -54.62 3.01 1.41
C GLN A 834 -55.45 2.78 0.14
N GLU A 835 -55.57 1.54 -0.31
CA GLU A 835 -56.42 1.17 -1.47
C GLU A 835 -57.92 1.15 -1.09
N GLU A 836 -58.29 0.70 0.10
CA GLU A 836 -59.68 0.78 0.60
C GLU A 836 -60.12 2.23 0.87
N ALA A 837 -59.22 3.08 1.37
CA ALA A 837 -59.48 4.52 1.50
C ALA A 837 -59.67 5.22 0.14
N ALA A 838 -58.92 4.82 -0.88
CA ALA A 838 -59.06 5.35 -2.24
C ALA A 838 -60.34 4.90 -2.96
N HIS A 839 -61.03 3.87 -2.46
CA HIS A 839 -62.32 3.39 -2.97
C HIS A 839 -63.55 3.96 -2.23
N THR A 840 -63.38 4.89 -1.29
CA THR A 840 -64.46 5.40 -0.43
C THR A 840 -64.53 6.95 -0.38
N ILE A 841 -64.28 7.62 -1.51
CA ILE A 841 -64.53 9.05 -1.76
C ILE A 841 -65.18 9.22 -3.14
#